data_AF-A0ABD3NIB6-F1
#
_entry.id   AF-A0ABD3NIB6-F1
#
_cell.length_a   1.000
_cell.length_b   1.000
_cell.length_c   1.000
_cell.angle_alpha   90.00
_cell.angle_beta   90.00
_cell.angle_gamma   90.00
#
_symmetry.space_group_name_H-M   'P 1'
#
loop_
_entity.id
_entity.type
_entity.pdbx_description
1 polymer ?
#
loop_
_entity_poly.entity_id
_entity_poly.type
_entity_poly.pdbx_seq_one_letter_code
_entity_poly.pdbx_strand_id
1 'polypeptide(L)'
;MSSQNQARVKNRAPAPIQISAEQILREAAERQEQHILDPIVKIHDAEEYQSHLRDRRKHFEDNIRYRREHVGNWVKYARFEEDNREYERARSVFERALEVDARNPELWLRYAELEMRNEFVNRARNVLDRAVQLLPRVDFLWYKYVYMEEMVGDMPKCRAVFERWMEWMPDDNAWMSYARFEGRAGHMDQAKAIMRRYANTYPSSRSFMRFAKWAEYEAKDIELARTVYESSLVELEPEESRQARVFGRFAAFEERQGEYDRARVIYKHATKIFHLGQEPKKLAPGEEEEEVPQWEQEKRNELYKAYVAFEKKRGDKAGIEDIVITGQRAEYEKRVAADPTDYDAWFEYAKMEEENQAGRGNSAVGDGKVREVYERAIANVPPSMEDKQHWRRYIYLWIYYALYEEMQLRDLDRASKIYDACLDLIPHSRFSFAKIWINAAKLHIRRKDLASARKLLGRAIGLCGKEKIFSEYIALELALGEVDRCRSLYANYLKAMPHNCRAWSKYADLEKSVGETERCRAIYELAVAQSALDMPEMLWKNYIDFEIDEGEGDNARSLYERLLKKTGHVKVWISYSQFEATEVGKGIDAARDTFKRAHDQMKDAGMKEERVLLLDAWRVFEKTKGDAQSLAKVDAMLPRRVKRKRMRTDESGAELGWEEYFDYHFPNDEDANGGNLKILEMAAKWKQAQQAQDDSSSSDDDDSDDE
;
A
#
# COMPACT_ATOMS: atom_id res chain seq x y z
N MET A 1 60.16 26.98 47.10
CA MET A 1 60.08 28.20 46.26
C MET A 1 58.68 28.22 45.66
N SER A 2 57.69 28.81 46.34
CA SER A 2 57.34 30.23 46.20
C SER A 2 57.27 30.68 44.73
N SER A 3 56.22 30.29 44.02
CA SER A 3 55.53 31.28 43.21
C SER A 3 54.06 31.21 43.55
N GLN A 4 53.55 32.38 43.89
CA GLN A 4 52.21 32.63 44.36
C GLN A 4 51.18 32.02 43.41
N ASN A 5 50.07 31.57 44.00
CA ASN A 5 48.77 31.54 43.36
C ASN A 5 48.43 32.95 42.81
N GLN A 6 49.09 33.35 41.73
CA GLN A 6 48.43 34.20 40.75
C GLN A 6 47.21 33.38 40.34
N ALA A 7 46.01 33.92 40.54
CA ALA A 7 44.82 33.37 39.96
C ALA A 7 45.00 33.41 38.44
N ARG A 8 45.65 32.38 37.88
CA ARG A 8 45.73 32.14 36.44
C ARG A 8 44.29 32.16 35.99
N VAL A 9 43.93 33.16 35.21
CA VAL A 9 42.61 33.26 34.58
C VAL A 9 42.42 31.94 33.83
N LYS A 10 41.65 31.03 34.43
CA LYS A 10 41.40 29.73 33.83
C LYS A 10 40.56 30.02 32.60
N ASN A 11 41.12 29.79 31.42
CA ASN A 11 40.35 29.90 30.20
C ASN A 11 39.23 28.84 30.28
N ARG A 12 37.99 29.30 30.49
CA ARG A 12 36.79 28.45 30.51
C ARG A 12 36.23 28.24 29.11
N ALA A 13 36.96 28.64 28.07
CA ALA A 13 36.64 28.23 26.71
C ALA A 13 36.56 26.70 26.65
N PRO A 14 35.61 26.14 25.89
CA PRO A 14 35.52 24.70 25.71
C PRO A 14 36.85 24.16 25.18
N ALA A 15 37.41 23.16 25.87
CA ALA A 15 38.63 22.51 25.41
C ALA A 15 38.36 21.89 24.02
N PRO A 16 39.28 22.05 23.05
CA PRO A 16 39.08 21.57 21.69
C PRO A 16 38.98 20.03 21.63
N ILE A 17 39.55 19.35 22.62
CA ILE A 17 39.48 17.90 22.79
C ILE A 17 38.84 17.64 24.14
N GLN A 18 37.68 17.02 24.12
CA GLN A 18 37.01 16.54 25.33
C GLN A 18 37.61 15.19 25.70
N ILE A 19 38.11 15.07 26.92
CA ILE A 19 38.67 13.80 27.41
C ILE A 19 37.53 12.77 27.39
N SER A 20 37.69 11.74 26.57
CA SER A 20 36.72 10.65 26.46
C SER A 20 37.06 9.55 27.48
N ALA A 21 36.06 8.75 27.85
CA ALA A 21 36.28 7.58 28.70
C ALA A 21 37.26 6.58 28.07
N GLU A 22 37.30 6.49 26.73
CA GLU A 22 38.25 5.66 25.99
C GLU A 22 39.71 6.08 26.27
N GLN A 23 39.99 7.38 26.28
CA GLN A 23 41.33 7.89 26.50
C GLN A 23 41.84 7.54 27.91
N ILE A 24 40.97 7.62 28.91
CA ILE A 24 41.29 7.24 30.30
C ILE A 24 41.56 5.74 30.41
N LEU A 25 40.74 4.90 29.75
CA LEU A 25 40.93 3.44 29.78
C LEU A 25 42.21 3.01 29.06
N ARG A 26 42.55 3.65 27.93
CA ARG A 26 43.82 3.39 27.22
C ARG A 26 45.02 3.77 28.09
N GLU A 27 45.00 4.96 28.68
CA GLU A 27 46.07 5.39 29.58
C GLU A 27 46.19 4.52 30.84
N ALA A 28 45.09 3.97 31.35
CA ALA A 28 45.10 3.04 32.47
C ALA A 28 45.70 1.68 32.08
N ALA A 29 45.39 1.18 30.87
CA ALA A 29 45.97 -0.06 30.34
C ALA A 29 47.47 0.07 30.08
N GLU A 30 47.93 1.20 29.54
CA GLU A 30 49.36 1.47 29.30
C GLU A 30 50.16 1.61 30.60
N ARG A 31 49.51 2.04 31.69
CA ARG A 31 50.13 2.14 33.01
C ARG A 31 50.04 0.87 33.87
N GLN A 32 49.39 -0.20 33.40
CA GLN A 32 49.45 -1.47 34.13
C GLN A 32 50.89 -2.01 34.09
N GLU A 33 51.47 -2.23 35.27
CA GLU A 33 52.79 -2.85 35.42
C GLU A 33 52.77 -4.22 34.73
N GLN A 34 53.68 -4.43 33.78
CA GLN A 34 53.80 -5.70 33.07
C GLN A 34 54.27 -6.78 34.06
N HIS A 35 53.56 -7.92 34.11
CA HIS A 35 53.95 -9.05 34.94
C HIS A 35 55.34 -9.52 34.54
N ILE A 36 56.31 -9.45 35.46
CA ILE A 36 57.67 -9.96 35.23
C ILE A 36 57.57 -11.48 35.06
N LEU A 37 58.05 -12.01 33.94
CA LEU A 37 58.12 -13.46 33.73
C LEU A 37 59.30 -14.00 34.55
N ASP A 38 59.08 -15.14 35.22
CA ASP A 38 60.15 -15.82 35.95
C ASP A 38 61.31 -16.22 34.99
N PRO A 39 62.57 -16.16 35.45
CA PRO A 39 63.71 -16.54 34.62
C PRO A 39 63.67 -18.02 34.24
N ILE A 40 64.02 -18.35 32.99
CA ILE A 40 64.07 -19.73 32.49
C ILE A 40 65.25 -20.45 33.15
N VAL A 41 64.97 -21.30 34.13
CA VAL A 41 65.96 -22.19 34.77
C VAL A 41 66.12 -23.46 33.93
N LYS A 42 67.35 -23.78 33.49
CA LYS A 42 67.68 -25.05 32.83
C LYS A 42 68.05 -26.07 33.90
N ILE A 43 67.42 -27.24 33.85
CA ILE A 43 67.63 -28.33 34.82
C ILE A 43 68.79 -29.19 34.32
N HIS A 44 69.86 -29.33 35.10
CA HIS A 44 71.06 -30.07 34.68
C HIS A 44 71.13 -31.47 35.30
N ASP A 45 70.76 -31.59 36.57
CA ASP A 45 70.94 -32.83 37.34
C ASP A 45 69.61 -33.53 37.68
N ALA A 46 69.69 -34.85 37.91
CA ALA A 46 68.54 -35.64 38.35
C ALA A 46 68.02 -35.20 39.74
N GLU A 47 68.91 -34.72 40.62
CA GLU A 47 68.53 -34.19 41.93
C GLU A 47 67.81 -32.84 41.80
N GLU A 48 68.28 -31.95 40.93
CA GLU A 48 67.60 -30.69 40.60
C GLU A 48 66.23 -30.94 39.96
N TYR A 49 66.13 -31.93 39.07
CA TYR A 49 64.86 -32.34 38.49
C TYR A 49 63.88 -32.84 39.56
N GLN A 50 64.34 -33.67 40.50
CA GLN A 50 63.51 -34.13 41.61
C GLN A 50 63.10 -33.00 42.57
N SER A 51 63.99 -32.03 42.83
CA SER A 51 63.64 -30.84 43.60
C SER A 51 62.57 -30.00 42.89
N HIS A 52 62.77 -29.74 41.59
CA HIS A 52 61.78 -29.03 40.78
C HIS A 52 60.44 -29.77 40.75
N LEU A 53 60.43 -31.10 40.62
CA LEU A 53 59.21 -31.90 40.72
C LEU A 53 58.55 -31.78 42.10
N ARG A 54 59.33 -31.80 43.19
CA ARG A 54 58.80 -31.61 44.56
C ARG A 54 58.17 -30.23 44.74
N ASP A 55 58.82 -29.18 44.27
CA ASP A 55 58.30 -27.80 44.38
C ASP A 55 57.03 -27.62 43.55
N ARG A 56 57.00 -28.17 42.33
CA ARG A 56 55.81 -28.17 41.48
C ARG A 56 54.66 -28.98 42.09
N ARG A 57 54.94 -30.17 42.62
CA ARG A 57 53.93 -31.00 43.32
C ARG A 57 53.39 -30.30 44.55
N LYS A 58 54.27 -29.70 45.36
CA LYS A 58 53.87 -28.90 46.51
C LYS A 58 52.97 -27.74 46.09
N HIS A 59 53.32 -27.04 45.01
CA HIS A 59 52.47 -25.97 44.47
C HIS A 59 51.09 -26.48 44.03
N PHE A 60 51.01 -27.62 43.34
CA PHE A 60 49.73 -28.22 42.95
C PHE A 60 48.91 -28.71 44.16
N GLU A 61 49.54 -29.37 45.13
CA GLU A 61 48.88 -29.84 46.35
C GLU A 61 48.43 -28.67 47.23
N ASP A 62 49.21 -27.59 47.32
CA ASP A 62 48.80 -26.36 48.00
C ASP A 62 47.61 -25.73 47.28
N ASN A 63 47.63 -25.64 45.94
CA ASN A 63 46.51 -25.14 45.15
C ASN A 63 45.24 -26.00 45.32
N ILE A 64 45.38 -27.32 45.40
CA ILE A 64 44.28 -28.25 45.66
C ILE A 64 43.79 -28.09 47.11
N ARG A 65 44.68 -27.86 48.07
CA ARG A 65 44.32 -27.62 49.47
C ARG A 65 43.54 -26.31 49.63
N TYR A 66 43.95 -25.25 48.95
CA TYR A 66 43.24 -23.96 48.99
C TYR A 66 41.95 -23.95 48.18
N ARG A 67 41.90 -24.66 47.05
CA ARG A 67 40.73 -24.73 46.14
C ARG A 67 40.42 -26.17 45.75
N ARG A 68 39.90 -26.93 46.72
CA ARG A 68 39.64 -28.37 46.57
C ARG A 68 38.60 -28.70 45.51
N GLU A 69 37.58 -27.86 45.36
CA GLU A 69 36.46 -28.10 44.44
C GLU A 69 36.79 -27.76 42.98
N HIS A 70 37.87 -27.01 42.72
CA HIS A 70 38.20 -26.59 41.37
C HIS A 70 38.86 -27.73 40.57
N VAL A 71 38.04 -28.46 39.82
CA VAL A 71 38.43 -29.63 39.00
C VAL A 71 39.56 -29.30 38.01
N GLY A 72 39.65 -28.07 37.52
CA GLY A 72 40.75 -27.65 36.65
C GLY A 72 42.14 -27.75 37.29
N ASN A 73 42.25 -27.65 38.62
CA ASN A 73 43.53 -27.80 39.32
C ASN A 73 43.95 -29.28 39.35
N TRP A 74 43.00 -30.17 39.60
CA TRP A 74 43.20 -31.62 39.55
C TRP A 74 43.61 -32.10 38.16
N VAL A 75 42.92 -31.62 37.11
CA VAL A 75 43.26 -31.98 35.72
C VAL A 75 44.64 -31.46 35.33
N LYS A 76 45.01 -30.23 35.70
CA LYS A 76 46.37 -29.70 35.45
C LYS A 76 47.43 -30.50 36.19
N TYR A 77 47.16 -30.89 37.44
CA TYR A 77 48.10 -31.69 38.21
C TYR A 77 48.26 -33.10 37.61
N ALA A 78 47.16 -33.74 37.21
CA ALA A 78 47.22 -35.05 36.58
C ALA A 78 47.91 -35.03 35.21
N ARG A 79 47.71 -33.98 34.39
CA ARG A 79 48.47 -33.77 33.14
C ARG A 79 49.95 -33.55 33.39
N PHE A 80 50.31 -32.82 34.44
CA PHE A 80 51.71 -32.66 34.82
C PHE A 80 52.37 -34.01 35.18
N GLU A 81 51.68 -34.90 35.89
CA GLU A 81 52.20 -36.25 36.16
C GLU A 81 52.19 -37.15 34.90
N GLU A 82 51.25 -36.94 33.96
CA GLU A 82 51.25 -37.56 32.62
C GLU A 82 52.50 -37.17 31.81
N ASP A 83 52.83 -35.88 31.76
CA ASP A 83 54.00 -35.35 31.05
C ASP A 83 55.31 -35.93 31.62
N ASN A 84 55.35 -36.19 32.94
CA ASN A 84 56.48 -36.81 33.61
C ASN A 84 56.47 -38.36 33.56
N ARG A 85 55.49 -38.97 32.88
CA ARG A 85 55.29 -40.44 32.76
C ARG A 85 55.07 -41.18 34.08
N GLU A 86 54.63 -40.48 35.12
CA GLU A 86 54.29 -41.07 36.42
C GLU A 86 52.80 -41.43 36.47
N TYR A 87 52.39 -42.41 35.67
CA TYR A 87 50.97 -42.76 35.49
C TYR A 87 50.27 -43.21 36.77
N GLU A 88 50.97 -43.90 37.68
CA GLU A 88 50.37 -44.35 38.94
C GLU A 88 50.01 -43.19 39.87
N ARG A 89 50.80 -42.10 39.84
CA ARG A 89 50.47 -40.88 40.56
C ARG A 89 49.35 -40.12 39.87
N ALA A 90 49.37 -40.00 38.55
CA ALA A 90 48.27 -39.40 37.80
C ALA A 90 46.93 -40.10 38.09
N ARG A 91 46.92 -41.43 38.19
CA ARG A 91 45.76 -42.24 38.61
C ARG A 91 45.31 -41.90 40.03
N SER A 92 46.24 -41.86 40.98
CA SER A 92 45.92 -41.49 42.37
C SER A 92 45.34 -40.08 42.46
N VAL A 93 45.83 -39.13 41.66
CA VAL A 93 45.29 -37.76 41.58
C VAL A 93 43.87 -37.77 41.02
N PHE A 94 43.60 -38.55 39.96
CA PHE A 94 42.25 -38.66 39.40
C PHE A 94 41.28 -39.38 40.34
N GLU A 95 41.66 -40.46 41.02
CA GLU A 95 40.79 -41.13 41.99
C GLU A 95 40.51 -40.21 43.19
N ARG A 96 41.51 -39.46 43.69
CA ARG A 96 41.29 -38.42 44.71
C ARG A 96 40.36 -37.31 44.22
N ALA A 97 40.47 -36.93 42.95
CA ALA A 97 39.57 -35.93 42.36
C ALA A 97 38.14 -36.47 42.26
N LEU A 98 37.97 -37.76 41.92
CA LEU A 98 36.68 -38.43 41.85
C LEU A 98 36.04 -38.61 43.23
N GLU A 99 36.84 -38.80 44.29
CA GLU A 99 36.34 -38.77 45.67
C GLU A 99 35.76 -37.41 46.07
N VAL A 100 36.28 -36.31 45.49
CA VAL A 100 35.77 -34.95 45.73
C VAL A 100 34.51 -34.70 44.90
N ASP A 101 34.54 -34.99 43.60
CA ASP A 101 33.41 -34.79 42.71
C ASP A 101 33.25 -35.94 41.70
N ALA A 102 32.57 -36.99 42.15
CA ALA A 102 32.24 -38.14 41.31
C ALA A 102 31.16 -37.84 40.25
N ARG A 103 30.44 -36.72 40.38
CA ARG A 103 29.33 -36.38 39.48
C ARG A 103 29.80 -35.64 38.25
N ASN A 104 30.98 -35.03 38.28
CA ASN A 104 31.51 -34.29 37.15
C ASN A 104 31.89 -35.22 35.99
N PRO A 105 31.17 -35.19 34.87
CA PRO A 105 31.42 -36.12 33.77
C PRO A 105 32.69 -35.78 32.97
N GLU A 106 33.15 -34.51 33.01
CA GLU A 106 34.41 -34.09 32.39
C GLU A 106 35.61 -34.74 33.08
N LEU A 107 35.56 -34.93 34.40
CA LEU A 107 36.64 -35.56 35.14
C LEU A 107 36.82 -37.03 34.74
N TRP A 108 35.72 -37.77 34.61
CA TRP A 108 35.71 -39.14 34.09
C TRP A 108 36.24 -39.22 32.66
N LEU A 109 35.86 -38.27 31.80
CA LEU A 109 36.36 -38.20 30.43
C LEU A 109 37.87 -37.97 30.39
N ARG A 110 38.38 -37.00 31.15
CA ARG A 110 39.81 -36.72 31.21
C ARG A 110 40.61 -37.89 31.76
N TYR A 111 40.06 -38.60 32.76
CA TYR A 111 40.70 -39.78 33.30
C TYR A 111 40.74 -40.92 32.27
N ALA A 112 39.63 -41.18 31.58
CA ALA A 112 39.58 -42.15 30.49
C ALA A 112 40.52 -41.77 29.34
N GLU A 113 40.59 -40.49 28.95
CA GLU A 113 41.50 -39.98 27.92
C GLU A 113 42.97 -40.20 28.28
N LEU A 114 43.34 -40.01 29.55
CA LEU A 114 44.70 -40.30 30.01
C LEU A 114 45.04 -41.78 29.80
N GLU A 115 44.16 -42.70 30.20
CA GLU A 115 44.43 -44.14 30.04
C GLU A 115 44.40 -44.55 28.55
N MET A 116 43.56 -43.91 27.73
CA MET A 116 43.51 -44.15 26.28
C MET A 116 44.78 -43.69 25.56
N ARG A 117 45.30 -42.48 25.87
CA ARG A 117 46.53 -41.97 25.26
C ARG A 117 47.75 -42.82 25.58
N ASN A 118 47.77 -43.40 26.78
CA ASN A 118 48.85 -44.25 27.26
C ASN A 118 48.63 -45.74 26.93
N GLU A 119 47.67 -46.06 26.05
CA GLU A 119 47.37 -47.41 25.55
C GLU A 119 46.95 -48.44 26.63
N PHE A 120 46.56 -47.99 27.82
CA PHE A 120 46.06 -48.86 28.88
C PHE A 120 44.57 -49.20 28.70
N VAL A 121 44.25 -49.96 27.65
CA VAL A 121 42.87 -50.25 27.21
C VAL A 121 42.01 -50.88 28.32
N ASN A 122 42.52 -51.88 29.04
CA ASN A 122 41.74 -52.56 30.09
C ASN A 122 41.42 -51.62 31.27
N ARG A 123 42.29 -50.67 31.58
CA ARG A 123 42.02 -49.68 32.64
C ARG A 123 41.03 -48.64 32.14
N ALA A 124 41.19 -48.17 30.92
CA ALA A 124 40.22 -47.28 30.28
C ALA A 124 38.81 -47.91 30.25
N ARG A 125 38.69 -49.21 29.96
CA ARG A 125 37.42 -49.98 30.07
C ARG A 125 36.83 -49.91 31.46
N ASN A 126 37.61 -50.22 32.49
CA ASN A 126 37.12 -50.21 33.88
C ASN A 126 36.68 -48.81 34.31
N VAL A 127 37.42 -47.77 33.90
CA VAL A 127 37.07 -46.36 34.18
C VAL A 127 35.78 -45.97 33.48
N LEU A 128 35.63 -46.28 32.20
CA LEU A 128 34.43 -45.95 31.43
C LEU A 128 33.22 -46.76 31.88
N ASP A 129 33.38 -48.04 32.22
CA ASP A 129 32.30 -48.87 32.76
C ASP A 129 31.83 -48.34 34.13
N ARG A 130 32.76 -47.96 35.03
CA ARG A 130 32.41 -47.26 36.27
C ARG A 130 31.70 -45.93 36.01
N ALA A 131 32.21 -45.13 35.07
CA ALA A 131 31.64 -43.83 34.74
C ALA A 131 30.20 -43.96 34.22
N VAL A 132 29.95 -44.94 33.35
CA VAL A 132 28.64 -45.22 32.77
C VAL A 132 27.66 -45.78 33.81
N GLN A 133 28.12 -46.63 34.73
CA GLN A 133 27.27 -47.13 35.83
C GLN A 133 26.85 -46.01 36.78
N LEU A 134 27.75 -45.06 37.07
CA LEU A 134 27.47 -43.93 37.97
C LEU A 134 26.66 -42.82 37.30
N LEU A 135 26.90 -42.56 36.01
CA LEU A 135 26.31 -41.46 35.24
C LEU A 135 25.64 -41.97 33.95
N PRO A 136 24.58 -42.81 34.04
CA PRO A 136 23.97 -43.43 32.87
C PRO A 136 23.24 -42.45 31.95
N ARG A 137 22.90 -41.25 32.43
CA ARG A 137 22.20 -40.22 31.63
C ARG A 137 23.13 -39.36 30.76
N VAL A 138 24.44 -39.49 30.91
CA VAL A 138 25.40 -38.63 30.22
C VAL A 138 25.84 -39.31 28.92
N ASP A 139 25.20 -38.93 27.81
CA ASP A 139 25.40 -39.58 26.51
C ASP A 139 26.84 -39.54 26.00
N PHE A 140 27.59 -38.47 26.27
CA PHE A 140 28.96 -38.36 25.76
C PHE A 140 29.92 -39.40 26.37
N LEU A 141 29.65 -39.90 27.58
CA LEU A 141 30.45 -40.98 28.19
C LEU A 141 30.20 -42.30 27.45
N TRP A 142 28.93 -42.59 27.11
CA TRP A 142 28.56 -43.73 26.29
C TRP A 142 29.18 -43.65 24.89
N TYR A 143 29.12 -42.48 24.24
CA TYR A 143 29.77 -42.27 22.95
C TYR A 143 31.28 -42.52 23.01
N LYS A 144 31.96 -42.03 24.06
CA LYS A 144 33.39 -42.26 24.23
C LYS A 144 33.69 -43.74 24.46
N TYR A 145 32.84 -44.44 25.22
CA TYR A 145 33.01 -45.86 25.50
C TYR A 145 32.82 -46.72 24.24
N VAL A 146 31.74 -46.48 23.49
CA VAL A 146 31.49 -47.08 22.18
C VAL A 146 32.64 -46.81 21.21
N TYR A 147 33.09 -45.55 21.11
CA TYR A 147 34.20 -45.17 20.24
C TYR A 147 35.49 -45.90 20.60
N MET A 148 35.77 -46.07 21.90
CA MET A 148 36.94 -46.81 22.35
C MET A 148 36.84 -48.28 21.97
N GLU A 149 35.71 -48.96 22.22
CA GLU A 149 35.55 -50.37 21.84
C GLU A 149 35.56 -50.57 20.32
N GLU A 150 35.05 -49.60 19.55
CA GLU A 150 35.13 -49.59 18.09
C GLU A 150 36.58 -49.45 17.60
N MET A 151 37.38 -48.58 18.21
CA MET A 151 38.81 -48.42 17.90
C MET A 151 39.62 -49.67 18.26
N VAL A 152 39.23 -50.38 19.33
CA VAL A 152 39.83 -51.66 19.68
C VAL A 152 39.38 -52.78 18.72
N GLY A 153 38.25 -52.60 18.04
CA GLY A 153 37.68 -53.56 17.08
C GLY A 153 36.86 -54.68 17.71
N ASP A 154 36.48 -54.56 19.00
CA ASP A 154 35.69 -55.58 19.70
C ASP A 154 34.18 -55.38 19.44
N MET A 155 33.72 -55.92 18.31
CA MET A 155 32.34 -55.77 17.84
C MET A 155 31.28 -56.30 18.82
N PRO A 156 31.43 -57.51 19.41
CA PRO A 156 30.46 -58.03 20.36
C PRO A 156 30.35 -57.20 21.64
N LYS A 157 31.48 -56.71 22.18
CA LYS A 157 31.43 -55.83 23.35
C LYS A 157 30.79 -54.49 23.03
N CYS A 158 31.11 -53.90 21.88
CA CYS A 158 30.48 -52.66 21.44
C CYS A 158 28.94 -52.81 21.37
N ARG A 159 28.43 -53.93 20.84
CA ARG A 159 26.99 -54.26 20.88
C ARG A 159 26.44 -54.37 22.29
N ALA A 160 27.15 -55.06 23.18
CA ALA A 160 26.72 -55.20 24.57
C ALA A 160 26.65 -53.83 25.28
N VAL A 161 27.57 -52.92 24.97
CA VAL A 161 27.56 -51.54 25.47
C VAL A 161 26.35 -50.78 24.91
N PHE A 162 26.06 -50.91 23.61
CA PHE A 162 24.88 -50.30 23.01
C PHE A 162 23.57 -50.84 23.59
N GLU A 163 23.42 -52.16 23.76
CA GLU A 163 22.20 -52.73 24.36
C GLU A 163 22.02 -52.27 25.81
N ARG A 164 23.09 -52.26 26.61
CA ARG A 164 23.07 -51.66 27.97
C ARG A 164 22.69 -50.19 27.94
N TRP A 165 23.11 -49.45 26.92
CA TRP A 165 22.73 -48.05 26.77
C TRP A 165 21.25 -47.90 26.45
N MET A 166 20.70 -48.76 25.58
CA MET A 166 19.28 -48.73 25.20
C MET A 166 18.32 -49.09 26.33
N GLU A 167 18.76 -49.88 27.31
CA GLU A 167 17.99 -50.13 28.55
C GLU A 167 17.63 -48.84 29.30
N TRP A 168 18.48 -47.80 29.22
CA TRP A 168 18.26 -46.52 29.88
C TRP A 168 17.39 -45.54 29.10
N MET A 169 16.86 -45.94 27.93
CA MET A 169 16.10 -45.09 27.03
C MET A 169 16.83 -43.75 26.72
N PRO A 170 17.91 -43.81 25.93
CA PRO A 170 18.72 -42.64 25.60
C PRO A 170 18.12 -41.82 24.45
N ASP A 171 18.67 -40.62 24.20
CA ASP A 171 18.22 -39.67 23.18
C ASP A 171 18.20 -40.27 21.76
N ASP A 172 17.44 -39.66 20.85
CA ASP A 172 17.29 -40.07 19.44
C ASP A 172 18.65 -40.34 18.75
N ASN A 173 19.67 -39.56 19.12
CA ASN A 173 21.00 -39.64 18.52
C ASN A 173 21.73 -40.93 18.92
N ALA A 174 21.41 -41.51 20.08
CA ALA A 174 21.96 -42.78 20.53
C ALA A 174 21.51 -43.93 19.63
N TRP A 175 20.20 -44.02 19.41
CA TRP A 175 19.59 -45.02 18.52
C TRP A 175 20.13 -44.92 17.09
N MET A 176 20.28 -43.69 16.58
CA MET A 176 20.87 -43.47 15.26
C MET A 176 22.35 -43.89 15.20
N SER A 177 23.13 -43.63 16.25
CA SER A 177 24.53 -44.05 16.31
C SER A 177 24.65 -45.58 16.34
N TYR A 178 23.71 -46.26 16.99
CA TYR A 178 23.66 -47.72 17.02
C TYR A 178 23.27 -48.30 15.65
N ALA A 179 22.25 -47.73 15.01
CA ALA A 179 21.84 -48.11 13.65
C ALA A 179 22.98 -47.91 12.63
N ARG A 180 23.73 -46.80 12.73
CA ARG A 180 24.91 -46.53 11.90
C ARG A 180 26.06 -47.49 12.19
N PHE A 181 26.25 -47.87 13.45
CA PHE A 181 27.23 -48.87 13.83
C PHE A 181 26.91 -50.23 13.19
N GLU A 182 25.67 -50.72 13.26
CA GLU A 182 25.28 -51.97 12.58
C GLU A 182 25.31 -51.84 11.05
N GLY A 183 25.02 -50.64 10.51
CA GLY A 183 25.23 -50.35 9.09
C GLY A 183 26.69 -50.49 8.67
N ARG A 184 27.64 -49.98 9.49
CA ARG A 184 29.09 -50.18 9.28
C ARG A 184 29.51 -51.63 9.50
N ALA A 185 28.82 -52.36 10.37
CA ALA A 185 29.02 -53.79 10.62
C ALA A 185 28.57 -54.68 9.44
N GLY A 186 27.73 -54.16 8.54
CA GLY A 186 27.09 -54.91 7.47
C GLY A 186 25.81 -55.66 7.88
N HIS A 187 25.33 -55.55 9.12
CA HIS A 187 24.09 -56.22 9.58
C HIS A 187 22.87 -55.31 9.42
N MET A 188 22.43 -55.13 8.18
CA MET A 188 21.30 -54.24 7.85
C MET A 188 19.97 -54.68 8.49
N ASP A 189 19.75 -55.99 8.68
CA ASP A 189 18.52 -56.50 9.29
C ASP A 189 18.45 -56.18 10.80
N GLN A 190 19.58 -56.23 11.49
CA GLN A 190 19.67 -55.83 12.89
C GLN A 190 19.46 -54.32 13.02
N ALA A 191 20.03 -53.52 12.11
CA ALA A 191 19.79 -52.08 12.06
C ALA A 191 18.29 -51.75 11.85
N LYS A 192 17.59 -52.48 10.97
CA LYS A 192 16.13 -52.35 10.79
C LYS A 192 15.36 -52.72 12.06
N ALA A 193 15.76 -53.80 12.74
CA ALA A 193 15.13 -54.23 14.00
C ALA A 193 15.33 -53.20 15.13
N ILE A 194 16.52 -52.61 15.23
CA ILE A 194 16.85 -51.54 16.18
C ILE A 194 15.99 -50.31 15.89
N MET A 195 15.84 -49.93 14.63
CA MET A 195 15.02 -48.78 14.27
C MET A 195 13.51 -49.01 14.47
N ARG A 196 13.03 -50.25 14.32
CA ARG A 196 11.66 -50.63 14.74
C ARG A 196 11.51 -50.55 16.26
N ARG A 197 12.50 -51.03 17.03
CA ARG A 197 12.52 -50.85 18.49
C ARG A 197 12.50 -49.37 18.86
N TYR A 198 13.26 -48.53 18.16
CA TYR A 198 13.28 -47.08 18.35
C TYR A 198 11.92 -46.40 18.09
N ALA A 199 11.22 -46.81 17.02
CA ALA A 199 9.87 -46.31 16.75
C ALA A 199 8.87 -46.72 17.85
N ASN A 200 9.01 -47.93 18.38
CA ASN A 200 8.15 -48.44 19.45
C ASN A 200 8.47 -47.82 20.83
N THR A 201 9.74 -47.56 21.13
CA THR A 201 10.14 -46.94 22.41
C THR A 201 9.78 -45.46 22.45
N TYR A 202 9.86 -44.78 21.30
CA TYR A 202 9.44 -43.40 21.15
C TYR A 202 8.39 -43.25 20.04
N PRO A 203 7.10 -43.44 20.32
CA PRO A 203 6.05 -43.11 19.38
C PRO A 203 5.93 -41.59 19.19
N SER A 204 6.76 -41.02 18.31
CA SER A 204 6.84 -39.57 18.08
C SER A 204 6.98 -39.27 16.60
N SER A 205 6.38 -38.16 16.14
CA SER A 205 6.54 -37.69 14.75
C SER A 205 8.02 -37.53 14.39
N ARG A 206 8.86 -37.13 15.34
CA ARG A 206 10.31 -36.99 15.15
C ARG A 206 11.04 -38.33 14.98
N SER A 207 10.65 -39.37 15.71
CA SER A 207 11.28 -40.69 15.60
C SER A 207 10.93 -41.35 14.27
N PHE A 208 9.66 -41.33 13.87
CA PHE A 208 9.22 -41.81 12.56
C PHE A 208 9.87 -41.05 11.40
N MET A 209 9.98 -39.71 11.50
CA MET A 209 10.67 -38.91 10.47
C MET A 209 12.15 -39.29 10.35
N ARG A 210 12.85 -39.47 11.47
CA ARG A 210 14.25 -39.90 11.47
C ARG A 210 14.39 -41.33 10.96
N PHE A 211 13.46 -42.21 11.29
CA PHE A 211 13.44 -43.58 10.79
C PHE A 211 13.21 -43.64 9.28
N ALA A 212 12.25 -42.86 8.75
CA ALA A 212 12.01 -42.77 7.32
C ALA A 212 13.22 -42.19 6.57
N LYS A 213 13.87 -41.15 7.13
CA LYS A 213 15.12 -40.61 6.57
C LYS A 213 16.25 -41.64 6.60
N TRP A 214 16.40 -42.39 7.69
CA TRP A 214 17.38 -43.46 7.79
C TRP A 214 17.12 -44.56 6.75
N ALA A 215 15.86 -44.99 6.60
CA ALA A 215 15.47 -45.98 5.61
C ALA A 215 15.76 -45.52 4.16
N GLU A 216 15.53 -44.23 3.87
CA GLU A 216 15.80 -43.63 2.56
C GLU A 216 17.30 -43.53 2.23
N TYR A 217 18.10 -42.98 3.14
CA TYR A 217 19.50 -42.66 2.85
C TYR A 217 20.48 -43.79 3.19
N GLU A 218 20.28 -44.48 4.31
CA GLU A 218 21.21 -45.50 4.82
C GLU A 218 20.81 -46.91 4.38
N ALA A 219 19.51 -47.25 4.43
CA ALA A 219 19.03 -48.58 4.01
C ALA A 219 18.70 -48.68 2.51
N LYS A 220 18.46 -47.54 1.83
CA LYS A 220 17.99 -47.46 0.43
C LYS A 220 16.76 -48.35 0.13
N ASP A 221 15.94 -48.59 1.14
CA ASP A 221 14.79 -49.48 1.06
C ASP A 221 13.51 -48.63 0.98
N ILE A 222 13.00 -48.49 -0.24
CA ILE A 222 11.87 -47.61 -0.58
C ILE A 222 10.57 -48.17 0.03
N GLU A 223 10.41 -49.49 0.04
CA GLU A 223 9.23 -50.15 0.59
C GLU A 223 9.20 -50.00 2.11
N LEU A 224 10.33 -50.21 2.78
CA LEU A 224 10.42 -49.95 4.21
C LEU A 224 10.09 -48.49 4.52
N ALA A 225 10.64 -47.52 3.77
CA ALA A 225 10.33 -46.11 4.00
C ALA A 225 8.82 -45.81 3.86
N ARG A 226 8.12 -46.41 2.88
CA ARG A 226 6.66 -46.28 2.74
C ARG A 226 5.90 -46.88 3.90
N THR A 227 6.23 -48.12 4.28
CA THR A 227 5.58 -48.79 5.42
C THR A 227 5.78 -48.02 6.73
N VAL A 228 6.91 -47.32 6.88
CA VAL A 228 7.19 -46.46 8.04
C VAL A 228 6.35 -45.19 8.02
N TYR A 229 6.15 -44.57 6.85
CA TYR A 229 5.23 -43.45 6.74
C TYR A 229 3.78 -43.90 6.98
N GLU A 230 3.36 -45.04 6.45
CA GLU A 230 2.03 -45.61 6.70
C GLU A 230 1.83 -45.98 8.17
N SER A 231 2.80 -46.65 8.80
CA SER A 231 2.75 -47.01 10.22
C SER A 231 2.73 -45.75 11.09
N SER A 232 3.48 -44.71 10.71
CA SER A 232 3.45 -43.44 11.43
C SER A 232 2.06 -42.78 11.42
N LEU A 233 1.28 -42.95 10.34
CA LEU A 233 -0.08 -42.40 10.27
C LEU A 233 -1.09 -43.20 11.11
N VAL A 234 -0.81 -44.48 11.39
CA VAL A 234 -1.68 -45.37 12.17
C VAL A 234 -1.33 -45.37 13.66
N GLU A 235 -0.04 -45.35 14.00
CA GLU A 235 0.46 -45.46 15.38
C GLU A 235 0.55 -44.10 16.09
N LEU A 236 0.65 -42.98 15.36
CA LEU A 236 0.47 -41.67 15.96
C LEU A 236 -1.01 -41.47 16.27
N GLU A 237 -1.35 -41.34 17.56
CA GLU A 237 -2.69 -40.91 18.00
C GLU A 237 -3.17 -39.67 17.20
N PRO A 238 -4.49 -39.40 17.14
CA PRO A 238 -5.09 -38.29 16.41
C PRO A 238 -4.73 -36.89 16.95
N GLU A 239 -3.54 -36.69 17.52
CA GLU A 239 -2.97 -35.36 17.64
C GLU A 239 -2.63 -34.83 16.24
N GLU A 240 -3.63 -34.18 15.66
CA GLU A 240 -3.65 -33.56 14.34
C GLU A 240 -2.37 -32.75 14.05
N SER A 241 -1.79 -32.12 15.07
CA SER A 241 -0.61 -31.26 14.93
C SER A 241 0.70 -31.99 14.60
N ARG A 242 0.87 -33.26 15.02
CA ARG A 242 2.09 -34.05 14.76
C ARG A 242 2.10 -34.67 13.37
N GLN A 243 0.91 -34.87 12.80
CA GLN A 243 0.69 -35.51 11.51
C GLN A 243 0.98 -34.55 10.35
N ALA A 244 0.75 -33.24 10.48
CA ALA A 244 0.98 -32.26 9.41
C ALA A 244 2.42 -32.27 8.87
N ARG A 245 3.42 -32.38 9.76
CA ARG A 245 4.83 -32.49 9.37
C ARG A 245 5.16 -33.83 8.70
N VAL A 246 4.52 -34.92 9.16
CA VAL A 246 4.65 -36.24 8.55
C VAL A 246 4.08 -36.22 7.13
N PHE A 247 2.89 -35.64 6.93
CA PHE A 247 2.28 -35.49 5.62
C PHE A 247 3.14 -34.67 4.66
N GLY A 248 3.70 -33.53 5.11
CA GLY A 248 4.59 -32.73 4.27
C GLY A 248 5.87 -33.49 3.87
N ARG A 249 6.44 -34.28 4.78
CA ARG A 249 7.64 -35.09 4.49
C ARG A 249 7.32 -36.32 3.64
N PHE A 250 6.17 -36.95 3.85
CA PHE A 250 5.71 -38.09 3.06
C PHE A 250 5.40 -37.67 1.62
N ALA A 251 4.73 -36.54 1.44
CA ALA A 251 4.48 -35.99 0.11
C ALA A 251 5.79 -35.56 -0.58
N ALA A 252 6.75 -34.97 0.15
CA ALA A 252 8.08 -34.66 -0.39
C ALA A 252 8.90 -35.93 -0.71
N PHE A 253 8.67 -37.04 -0.01
CA PHE A 253 9.27 -38.33 -0.32
C PHE A 253 8.69 -38.90 -1.62
N GLU A 254 7.37 -38.94 -1.77
CA GLU A 254 6.73 -39.40 -3.02
C GLU A 254 7.07 -38.48 -4.21
N GLU A 255 7.25 -37.16 -4.00
CA GLU A 255 7.79 -36.25 -5.01
C GLU A 255 9.21 -36.63 -5.44
N ARG A 256 10.09 -37.02 -4.50
CA ARG A 256 11.44 -37.52 -4.82
C ARG A 256 11.40 -38.85 -5.56
N GLN A 257 10.42 -39.71 -5.30
CA GLN A 257 10.24 -40.99 -5.98
C GLN A 257 9.54 -40.87 -7.35
N GLY A 258 8.98 -39.70 -7.68
CA GLY A 258 8.30 -39.44 -8.95
C GLY A 258 6.81 -39.85 -8.99
N GLU A 259 6.23 -40.27 -7.86
CA GLU A 259 4.83 -40.67 -7.73
C GLU A 259 3.95 -39.46 -7.37
N TYR A 260 3.76 -38.58 -8.34
CA TYR A 260 3.06 -37.30 -8.13
C TYR A 260 1.57 -37.46 -7.78
N ASP A 261 0.91 -38.47 -8.31
CA ASP A 261 -0.51 -38.73 -8.03
C ASP A 261 -0.72 -39.15 -6.58
N ARG A 262 0.20 -39.95 -6.03
CA ARG A 262 0.19 -40.31 -4.61
C ARG A 262 0.45 -39.10 -3.74
N ALA A 263 1.42 -38.25 -4.11
CA ALA A 263 1.66 -36.98 -3.42
C ALA A 263 0.42 -36.07 -3.42
N ARG A 264 -0.31 -35.96 -4.54
CA ARG A 264 -1.59 -35.24 -4.64
C ARG A 264 -2.64 -35.82 -3.69
N VAL A 265 -2.79 -37.14 -3.66
CA VAL A 265 -3.74 -37.82 -2.77
C VAL A 265 -3.36 -37.59 -1.31
N ILE A 266 -2.08 -37.66 -0.95
CA ILE A 266 -1.58 -37.39 0.41
C ILE A 266 -1.92 -35.97 0.82
N TYR A 267 -1.64 -34.97 -0.03
CA TYR A 267 -2.00 -33.59 0.28
C TYR A 267 -3.53 -33.39 0.37
N LYS A 268 -4.32 -33.99 -0.51
CA LYS A 268 -5.80 -33.95 -0.45
C LYS A 268 -6.37 -34.66 0.77
N HIS A 269 -5.72 -35.72 1.22
CA HIS A 269 -6.10 -36.44 2.43
C HIS A 269 -5.74 -35.62 3.66
N ALA A 270 -4.56 -35.00 3.67
CA ALA A 270 -4.14 -34.11 4.73
C ALA A 270 -5.05 -32.87 4.82
N THR A 271 -5.47 -32.28 3.69
CA THR A 271 -6.41 -31.14 3.71
C THR A 271 -7.79 -31.53 4.23
N LYS A 272 -8.27 -32.76 3.92
CA LYS A 272 -9.54 -33.29 4.44
C LYS A 272 -9.50 -33.57 5.94
N ILE A 273 -8.43 -34.18 6.44
CA ILE A 273 -8.28 -34.46 7.87
C ILE A 273 -8.18 -33.15 8.65
N PHE A 274 -7.32 -32.24 8.21
CA PHE A 274 -7.11 -30.97 8.91
C PHE A 274 -8.17 -29.90 8.65
N HIS A 275 -9.25 -30.24 7.93
CA HIS A 275 -10.31 -29.30 7.51
C HIS A 275 -9.73 -27.97 6.99
N LEU A 276 -8.66 -28.07 6.19
CA LEU A 276 -7.82 -26.94 5.84
C LEU A 276 -8.56 -26.03 4.86
N GLY A 277 -9.01 -24.87 5.33
CA GLY A 277 -9.82 -23.92 4.56
C GLY A 277 -11.34 -24.11 4.72
N GLN A 278 -11.78 -24.98 5.63
CA GLN A 278 -13.14 -24.88 6.19
C GLN A 278 -13.03 -24.40 7.64
N GLU A 279 -14.00 -23.60 8.05
CA GLU A 279 -14.14 -23.18 9.44
C GLU A 279 -14.03 -24.39 10.38
N PRO A 280 -13.58 -24.22 11.64
CA PRO A 280 -14.15 -25.05 12.69
C PRO A 280 -15.67 -24.92 12.55
N LYS A 281 -16.39 -26.03 12.36
CA LYS A 281 -17.86 -26.00 12.27
C LYS A 281 -18.37 -25.09 13.38
N LYS A 282 -18.96 -23.94 13.04
CA LYS A 282 -19.82 -23.23 13.98
C LYS A 282 -21.02 -24.13 14.23
N LEU A 283 -20.94 -24.94 15.28
CA LEU A 283 -22.11 -25.66 15.74
C LEU A 283 -23.11 -24.66 16.32
N ALA A 284 -24.37 -25.05 16.32
CA ALA A 284 -25.49 -24.34 16.90
C ALA A 284 -25.16 -23.77 18.30
N PRO A 285 -25.81 -22.67 18.71
CA PRO A 285 -25.42 -21.95 19.93
C PRO A 285 -25.56 -22.85 21.15
N GLY A 286 -24.42 -23.28 21.74
CA GLY A 286 -24.39 -24.13 22.93
C GLY A 286 -23.18 -25.06 23.11
N GLU A 287 -22.31 -25.27 22.11
CA GLU A 287 -21.05 -26.00 22.30
C GLU A 287 -19.86 -25.04 22.44
N GLU A 288 -19.07 -25.23 23.50
CA GLU A 288 -17.89 -24.41 23.80
C GLU A 288 -16.82 -24.59 22.71
N GLU A 289 -16.26 -23.48 22.21
CA GLU A 289 -15.16 -23.48 21.26
C GLU A 289 -13.95 -24.22 21.85
N GLU A 290 -13.57 -25.37 21.29
CA GLU A 290 -12.16 -25.78 21.37
C GLU A 290 -11.37 -24.81 20.48
N GLU A 291 -10.92 -23.70 21.08
CA GLU A 291 -10.02 -22.76 20.43
C GLU A 291 -8.76 -23.52 20.00
N VAL A 292 -8.70 -23.87 18.72
CA VAL A 292 -7.50 -24.49 18.13
C VAL A 292 -6.32 -23.55 18.33
N PRO A 293 -5.27 -23.96 19.07
CA PRO A 293 -4.15 -23.09 19.39
C PRO A 293 -3.48 -22.48 18.14
N GLN A 294 -3.02 -21.23 18.25
CA GLN A 294 -2.42 -20.47 17.12
C GLN A 294 -1.26 -21.22 16.43
N TRP A 295 -0.45 -21.96 17.20
CA TRP A 295 0.67 -22.75 16.68
C TRP A 295 0.22 -23.94 15.79
N GLU A 296 -1.02 -24.41 15.92
CA GLU A 296 -1.59 -25.44 15.04
C GLU A 296 -2.05 -24.83 13.72
N GLN A 297 -2.62 -23.62 13.76
CA GLN A 297 -2.98 -22.88 12.56
C GLN A 297 -1.74 -22.55 11.72
N GLU A 298 -0.61 -22.20 12.35
CA GLU A 298 0.65 -21.95 11.66
C GLU A 298 1.19 -23.18 10.93
N LYS A 299 1.16 -24.35 11.57
CA LYS A 299 1.60 -25.62 10.96
C LYS A 299 0.67 -26.08 9.84
N ARG A 300 -0.64 -25.88 10.01
CA ARG A 300 -1.65 -26.06 8.96
C ARG A 300 -1.38 -25.15 7.76
N ASN A 301 -1.03 -23.88 8.00
CA ASN A 301 -0.64 -22.94 6.96
C ASN A 301 0.71 -23.32 6.30
N GLU A 302 1.66 -23.88 7.05
CA GLU A 302 2.93 -24.38 6.49
C GLU A 302 2.67 -25.54 5.52
N LEU A 303 1.82 -26.50 5.91
CA LEU A 303 1.39 -27.59 5.04
C LEU A 303 0.62 -27.08 3.82
N TYR A 304 -0.25 -26.08 3.99
CA TYR A 304 -0.95 -25.42 2.89
C TYR A 304 0.02 -24.78 1.88
N LYS A 305 1.01 -24.04 2.39
CA LYS A 305 2.06 -23.43 1.55
C LYS A 305 2.86 -24.49 0.80
N ALA A 306 3.17 -25.61 1.45
CA ALA A 306 3.83 -26.74 0.80
C ALA A 306 2.97 -27.36 -0.31
N TYR A 307 1.66 -27.51 -0.07
CA TYR A 307 0.72 -27.99 -1.09
C TYR A 307 0.59 -27.05 -2.28
N VAL A 308 0.44 -25.74 -2.03
CA VAL A 308 0.42 -24.71 -3.08
C VAL A 308 1.73 -24.72 -3.86
N ALA A 309 2.88 -24.85 -3.20
CA ALA A 309 4.18 -24.92 -3.88
C ALA A 309 4.30 -26.17 -4.75
N PHE A 310 3.76 -27.31 -4.31
CA PHE A 310 3.72 -28.55 -5.07
C PHE A 310 2.83 -28.42 -6.32
N GLU A 311 1.60 -27.93 -6.16
CA GLU A 311 0.67 -27.73 -7.27
C GLU A 311 1.15 -26.63 -8.23
N LYS A 312 1.85 -25.60 -7.77
CA LYS A 312 2.50 -24.63 -8.66
C LYS A 312 3.60 -25.24 -9.53
N LYS A 313 4.33 -26.23 -9.01
CA LYS A 313 5.41 -26.89 -9.76
C LYS A 313 4.89 -27.92 -10.75
N ARG A 314 3.80 -28.64 -10.42
CA ARG A 314 3.41 -29.87 -11.10
C ARG A 314 1.89 -30.04 -11.31
N GLY A 315 1.09 -29.05 -10.93
CA GLY A 315 -0.37 -29.08 -10.94
C GLY A 315 -1.00 -28.68 -12.27
N ASP A 316 -2.27 -29.06 -12.43
CA ASP A 316 -3.11 -28.64 -13.56
C ASP A 316 -3.63 -27.22 -13.30
N LYS A 317 -3.72 -26.37 -14.33
CA LYS A 317 -4.10 -24.95 -14.20
C LYS A 317 -5.38 -24.73 -13.38
N ALA A 318 -6.41 -25.55 -13.62
CA ALA A 318 -7.68 -25.49 -12.89
C ALA A 318 -7.55 -25.93 -11.40
N GLY A 319 -6.70 -26.92 -11.11
CA GLY A 319 -6.42 -27.32 -9.73
C GLY A 319 -5.65 -26.25 -8.95
N ILE A 320 -4.73 -25.55 -9.61
CA ILE A 320 -3.99 -24.42 -9.03
C ILE A 320 -4.95 -23.26 -8.72
N GLU A 321 -5.83 -22.91 -9.65
CA GLU A 321 -6.83 -21.85 -9.46
C GLU A 321 -7.73 -22.15 -8.26
N ASP A 322 -8.24 -23.37 -8.15
CA ASP A 322 -9.09 -23.82 -7.04
C ASP A 322 -8.41 -23.65 -5.67
N ILE A 323 -7.14 -24.03 -5.57
CA ILE A 323 -6.37 -23.94 -4.33
C ILE A 323 -6.01 -22.48 -4.04
N VAL A 324 -5.58 -21.71 -5.04
CA VAL A 324 -5.27 -20.29 -4.83
C VAL A 324 -6.50 -19.56 -4.28
N ILE A 325 -7.69 -19.85 -4.81
CA ILE A 325 -8.96 -19.28 -4.36
C ILE A 325 -9.27 -19.68 -2.92
N THR A 326 -9.13 -20.95 -2.54
CA THR A 326 -9.32 -21.37 -1.13
C THR A 326 -8.36 -20.67 -0.17
N GLY A 327 -7.15 -20.36 -0.61
CA GLY A 327 -6.15 -19.66 0.19
C GLY A 327 -6.48 -18.18 0.37
N GLN A 328 -6.88 -17.55 -0.73
CA GLN A 328 -7.33 -16.15 -0.75
C GLN A 328 -8.60 -15.96 0.07
N ARG A 329 -9.57 -16.90 0.02
CA ARG A 329 -10.76 -16.90 0.89
C ARG A 329 -10.39 -16.78 2.36
N ALA A 330 -9.49 -17.66 2.83
CA ALA A 330 -9.06 -17.65 4.22
C ALA A 330 -8.31 -16.37 4.60
N GLU A 331 -7.58 -15.75 3.67
CA GLU A 331 -6.91 -14.47 3.90
C GLU A 331 -7.91 -13.31 4.01
N TYR A 332 -8.87 -13.22 3.10
CA TYR A 332 -9.92 -12.21 3.14
C TYR A 332 -10.82 -12.37 4.36
N GLU A 333 -11.15 -13.60 4.76
CA GLU A 333 -11.92 -13.86 5.99
C GLU A 333 -11.15 -13.41 7.24
N LYS A 334 -9.84 -13.62 7.31
CA LYS A 334 -9.02 -13.08 8.40
C LYS A 334 -9.03 -11.56 8.42
N ARG A 335 -8.92 -10.92 7.24
CA ARG A 335 -8.99 -9.46 7.13
C ARG A 335 -10.35 -8.92 7.58
N VAL A 336 -11.42 -9.57 7.15
CA VAL A 336 -12.80 -9.25 7.55
C VAL A 336 -13.05 -9.46 9.04
N ALA A 337 -12.48 -10.52 9.63
CA ALA A 337 -12.60 -10.79 11.06
C ALA A 337 -11.80 -9.79 11.90
N ALA A 338 -10.64 -9.34 11.40
CA ALA A 338 -9.83 -8.31 12.04
C ALA A 338 -10.54 -6.94 11.99
N ASP A 339 -11.01 -6.53 10.80
CA ASP A 339 -11.64 -5.23 10.57
C ASP A 339 -12.97 -5.39 9.79
N PRO A 340 -14.10 -5.61 10.48
CA PRO A 340 -15.41 -5.77 9.81
C PRO A 340 -15.86 -4.56 9.00
N THR A 341 -15.32 -3.37 9.28
CA THR A 341 -15.64 -2.09 8.63
C THR A 341 -14.76 -1.75 7.42
N ASP A 342 -13.78 -2.59 7.07
CA ASP A 342 -13.00 -2.43 5.85
C ASP A 342 -13.81 -2.89 4.63
N TYR A 343 -14.56 -1.95 4.05
CA TYR A 343 -15.36 -2.20 2.85
C TYR A 343 -14.50 -2.52 1.61
N ASP A 344 -13.20 -2.16 1.58
CA ASP A 344 -12.33 -2.51 0.46
C ASP A 344 -12.01 -4.02 0.48
N ALA A 345 -11.75 -4.61 1.65
CA ALA A 345 -11.61 -6.05 1.80
C ALA A 345 -12.89 -6.80 1.35
N TRP A 346 -14.07 -6.27 1.67
CA TRP A 346 -15.34 -6.84 1.19
C TRP A 346 -15.50 -6.74 -0.33
N PHE A 347 -15.06 -5.65 -0.96
CA PHE A 347 -15.07 -5.51 -2.42
C PHE A 347 -14.13 -6.51 -3.09
N GLU A 348 -12.90 -6.62 -2.59
CA GLU A 348 -11.90 -7.56 -3.10
C GLU A 348 -12.40 -9.00 -2.95
N TYR A 349 -13.02 -9.32 -1.81
CA TYR A 349 -13.56 -10.65 -1.53
C TYR A 349 -14.74 -11.00 -2.45
N ALA A 350 -15.72 -10.10 -2.59
CA ALA A 350 -16.87 -10.32 -3.46
C ALA A 350 -16.45 -10.43 -4.94
N LYS A 351 -15.54 -9.57 -5.40
CA LYS A 351 -15.03 -9.61 -6.77
C LYS A 351 -14.29 -10.91 -7.09
N MET A 352 -13.49 -11.41 -6.14
CA MET A 352 -12.79 -12.68 -6.32
C MET A 352 -13.79 -13.84 -6.47
N GLU A 353 -14.86 -13.87 -5.66
CA GLU A 353 -15.90 -14.89 -5.80
C GLU A 353 -16.66 -14.79 -7.14
N GLU A 354 -16.90 -13.58 -7.63
CA GLU A 354 -17.48 -13.34 -8.96
C GLU A 354 -16.56 -13.83 -10.10
N GLU A 355 -15.25 -13.59 -10.00
CA GLU A 355 -14.26 -14.05 -10.98
C GLU A 355 -14.14 -15.58 -10.98
N ASN A 356 -14.17 -16.21 -9.80
CA ASN A 356 -14.21 -17.68 -9.66
C ASN A 356 -15.46 -18.28 -10.31
N GLN A 357 -16.62 -17.63 -10.12
CA GLN A 357 -17.87 -18.06 -10.74
C GLN A 357 -17.82 -17.96 -12.27
N ALA A 358 -17.27 -16.87 -12.80
CA ALA A 358 -17.08 -16.70 -14.25
C ALA A 358 -16.18 -17.79 -14.86
N GLY A 359 -15.18 -18.27 -14.10
CA GLY A 359 -14.27 -19.34 -14.53
C GLY A 359 -14.87 -20.74 -14.55
N ARG A 360 -15.85 -21.05 -13.67
CA ARG A 360 -16.42 -22.41 -13.53
C ARG A 360 -17.73 -22.64 -14.30
N GLY A 361 -18.33 -21.60 -14.87
CA GLY A 361 -19.65 -21.66 -15.48
C GLY A 361 -20.77 -21.81 -14.44
N ASN A 362 -21.99 -21.38 -14.79
CA ASN A 362 -23.14 -21.30 -13.87
C ASN A 362 -23.42 -22.62 -13.15
N SER A 363 -22.96 -22.71 -11.89
CA SER A 363 -23.34 -23.74 -10.94
C SER A 363 -24.06 -23.07 -9.79
N ALA A 364 -25.30 -23.49 -9.51
CA ALA A 364 -26.18 -22.92 -8.49
C ALA A 364 -25.56 -22.91 -7.06
N VAL A 365 -24.52 -23.72 -6.82
CA VAL A 365 -23.79 -23.78 -5.55
C VAL A 365 -22.79 -22.62 -5.40
N GLY A 366 -22.27 -22.07 -6.50
CA GLY A 366 -21.43 -20.86 -6.49
C GLY A 366 -22.23 -19.61 -6.15
N ASP A 367 -23.46 -19.53 -6.67
CA ASP A 367 -24.39 -18.40 -6.46
C ASP A 367 -24.71 -18.17 -4.99
N GLY A 368 -24.83 -19.26 -4.21
CA GLY A 368 -25.07 -19.18 -2.76
C GLY A 368 -23.93 -18.53 -2.00
N LYS A 369 -22.67 -18.78 -2.40
CA LYS A 369 -21.49 -18.26 -1.70
C LYS A 369 -21.30 -16.77 -1.94
N VAL A 370 -21.42 -16.31 -3.19
CA VAL A 370 -21.33 -14.88 -3.51
C VAL A 370 -22.42 -14.10 -2.77
N ARG A 371 -23.65 -14.64 -2.73
CA ARG A 371 -24.76 -14.07 -1.96
C ARG A 371 -24.46 -13.99 -0.48
N GLU A 372 -23.95 -15.06 0.12
CA GLU A 372 -23.59 -15.09 1.53
C GLU A 372 -22.53 -14.01 1.86
N VAL A 373 -21.53 -13.84 0.98
CA VAL A 373 -20.53 -12.77 1.14
C VAL A 373 -21.17 -11.39 1.09
N TYR A 374 -22.06 -11.13 0.13
CA TYR A 374 -22.77 -9.86 0.04
C TYR A 374 -23.72 -9.62 1.22
N GLU A 375 -24.46 -10.64 1.66
CA GLU A 375 -25.39 -10.54 2.81
C GLU A 375 -24.62 -10.29 4.12
N ARG A 376 -23.46 -10.95 4.31
CA ARG A 376 -22.55 -10.68 5.44
C ARG A 376 -21.97 -9.27 5.39
N ALA A 377 -21.56 -8.82 4.21
CA ALA A 377 -21.03 -7.47 4.02
C ALA A 377 -22.10 -6.40 4.28
N ILE A 378 -23.35 -6.68 3.93
CA ILE A 378 -24.50 -5.80 4.18
C ILE A 378 -24.84 -5.71 5.68
N ALA A 379 -24.73 -6.80 6.43
CA ALA A 379 -24.99 -6.82 7.86
C ALA A 379 -24.08 -5.86 8.65
N ASN A 380 -22.88 -5.57 8.13
CA ASN A 380 -21.92 -4.63 8.72
C ASN A 380 -22.23 -3.18 8.33
N VAL A 381 -23.26 -2.61 8.98
CA VAL A 381 -23.64 -1.20 8.81
C VAL A 381 -22.52 -0.28 9.34
N PRO A 382 -22.12 0.77 8.60
CA PRO A 382 -21.07 1.69 9.04
C PRO A 382 -21.40 2.31 10.41
N PRO A 383 -20.47 2.28 11.39
CA PRO A 383 -20.74 2.78 12.74
C PRO A 383 -20.75 4.31 12.86
N SER A 384 -20.06 5.05 11.97
CA SER A 384 -20.05 6.51 11.97
C SER A 384 -21.03 7.09 10.94
N MET A 385 -21.95 7.95 11.40
CA MET A 385 -22.88 8.69 10.52
C MET A 385 -22.21 9.92 9.86
N GLU A 386 -20.94 10.17 10.14
CA GLU A 386 -20.22 11.39 9.71
C GLU A 386 -19.25 11.13 8.55
N ASP A 387 -18.71 9.92 8.42
CA ASP A 387 -17.74 9.59 7.38
C ASP A 387 -18.42 9.31 6.04
N LYS A 388 -18.46 10.35 5.21
CA LYS A 388 -18.98 10.30 3.83
C LYS A 388 -18.32 9.20 2.98
N GLN A 389 -17.09 8.78 3.31
CA GLN A 389 -16.34 7.78 2.57
C GLN A 389 -16.85 6.36 2.81
N HIS A 390 -17.10 5.97 4.06
CA HIS A 390 -17.63 4.65 4.41
C HIS A 390 -19.05 4.47 3.88
N TRP A 391 -19.93 5.47 4.03
CA TRP A 391 -21.28 5.44 3.44
C TRP A 391 -21.28 5.38 1.92
N ARG A 392 -20.36 6.08 1.25
CA ARG A 392 -20.18 5.97 -0.21
C ARG A 392 -19.84 4.53 -0.59
N ARG A 393 -18.82 3.94 0.05
CA ARG A 393 -18.37 2.57 -0.23
C ARG A 393 -19.46 1.55 0.07
N TYR A 394 -20.12 1.66 1.22
CA TYR A 394 -21.24 0.81 1.59
C TYR A 394 -22.39 0.88 0.56
N ILE A 395 -22.72 2.07 0.07
CA ILE A 395 -23.73 2.22 -1.01
C ILE A 395 -23.27 1.59 -2.32
N TYR A 396 -21.99 1.69 -2.66
CA TYR A 396 -21.47 1.00 -3.84
C TYR A 396 -21.58 -0.52 -3.68
N LEU A 397 -21.34 -1.07 -2.49
CA LEU A 397 -21.54 -2.50 -2.21
C LEU A 397 -22.97 -2.95 -2.53
N TRP A 398 -23.98 -2.18 -2.12
CA TRP A 398 -25.37 -2.42 -2.49
C TRP A 398 -25.63 -2.36 -4.00
N ILE A 399 -25.02 -1.40 -4.70
CA ILE A 399 -25.12 -1.28 -6.17
C ILE A 399 -24.46 -2.48 -6.86
N TYR A 400 -23.29 -2.93 -6.39
CA TYR A 400 -22.61 -4.10 -6.94
C TYR A 400 -23.40 -5.38 -6.69
N TYR A 401 -23.97 -5.56 -5.49
CA TYR A 401 -24.83 -6.70 -5.20
C TYR A 401 -26.06 -6.74 -6.11
N ALA A 402 -26.74 -5.60 -6.28
CA ALA A 402 -27.88 -5.52 -7.18
C ALA A 402 -27.51 -5.70 -8.65
N LEU A 403 -26.33 -5.22 -9.08
CA LEU A 403 -25.81 -5.41 -10.44
C LEU A 403 -25.42 -6.88 -10.69
N TYR A 404 -24.87 -7.56 -9.68
CA TYR A 404 -24.53 -8.98 -9.73
C TYR A 404 -25.79 -9.83 -9.95
N GLU A 405 -26.82 -9.63 -9.12
CA GLU A 405 -28.12 -10.33 -9.28
C GLU A 405 -28.78 -10.00 -10.63
N GLU A 406 -28.64 -8.77 -11.11
CA GLU A 406 -29.20 -8.34 -12.40
C GLU A 406 -28.47 -8.94 -13.61
N MET A 407 -27.14 -8.88 -13.63
CA MET A 407 -26.35 -9.22 -14.82
C MET A 407 -26.02 -10.72 -14.88
N GLN A 408 -25.68 -11.32 -13.75
CA GLN A 408 -25.27 -12.73 -13.69
C GLN A 408 -26.46 -13.67 -13.50
N LEU A 409 -27.37 -13.33 -12.58
CA LEU A 409 -28.48 -14.21 -12.19
C LEU A 409 -29.79 -13.86 -12.91
N ARG A 410 -29.89 -12.67 -13.50
CA ARG A 410 -31.07 -12.13 -14.20
C ARG A 410 -32.35 -12.13 -13.34
N ASP A 411 -32.20 -12.14 -12.02
CA ASP A 411 -33.33 -12.06 -11.07
C ASP A 411 -33.66 -10.58 -10.77
N LEU A 412 -34.60 -10.06 -11.55
CA LEU A 412 -35.04 -8.66 -11.44
C LEU A 412 -35.89 -8.41 -10.19
N ASP A 413 -36.53 -9.44 -9.62
CA ASP A 413 -37.42 -9.29 -8.47
C ASP A 413 -36.63 -9.18 -7.17
N ARG A 414 -35.56 -9.97 -7.03
CA ARG A 414 -34.65 -9.86 -5.88
C ARG A 414 -33.85 -8.57 -5.92
N ALA A 415 -33.34 -8.16 -7.09
CA ALA A 415 -32.67 -6.88 -7.27
C ALA A 415 -33.55 -5.69 -6.81
N SER A 416 -34.87 -5.75 -7.04
CA SER A 416 -35.80 -4.72 -6.57
C SER A 416 -35.84 -4.66 -5.04
N LYS A 417 -35.98 -5.81 -4.38
CA LYS A 417 -36.01 -5.89 -2.91
C LYS A 417 -34.71 -5.40 -2.29
N ILE A 418 -33.57 -5.66 -2.94
CA ILE A 418 -32.24 -5.18 -2.53
C ILE A 418 -32.20 -3.65 -2.59
N TYR A 419 -32.69 -3.04 -3.68
CA TYR A 419 -32.78 -1.58 -3.77
C TYR A 419 -33.76 -0.99 -2.75
N ASP A 420 -34.93 -1.62 -2.54
CA ASP A 420 -35.91 -1.15 -1.55
C ASP A 420 -35.32 -1.19 -0.12
N ALA A 421 -34.65 -2.29 0.25
CA ALA A 421 -33.95 -2.41 1.53
C ALA A 421 -32.82 -1.39 1.69
N CYS A 422 -32.05 -1.13 0.63
CA CYS A 422 -31.02 -0.10 0.62
C CYS A 422 -31.62 1.30 0.81
N LEU A 423 -32.75 1.59 0.18
CA LEU A 423 -33.44 2.88 0.30
C LEU A 423 -34.03 3.09 1.70
N ASP A 424 -34.53 2.06 2.37
CA ASP A 424 -35.06 2.21 3.73
C ASP A 424 -33.94 2.36 4.78
N LEU A 425 -32.74 1.82 4.51
CA LEU A 425 -31.59 1.93 5.42
C LEU A 425 -30.90 3.30 5.39
N ILE A 426 -30.93 4.01 4.25
CA ILE A 426 -30.19 5.27 4.07
C ILE A 426 -30.92 6.45 4.71
N PRO A 427 -30.27 7.24 5.59
CA PRO A 427 -30.80 8.52 6.05
C PRO A 427 -30.76 9.60 4.95
N HIS A 428 -31.87 9.78 4.24
CA HIS A 428 -31.97 10.69 3.08
C HIS A 428 -31.85 12.19 3.42
N SER A 429 -32.03 12.57 4.69
CA SER A 429 -31.95 13.97 5.15
C SER A 429 -30.52 14.52 5.16
N ARG A 430 -29.52 13.66 5.36
CA ARG A 430 -28.09 14.03 5.36
C ARG A 430 -27.36 13.53 4.11
N PHE A 431 -27.79 12.40 3.57
CA PHE A 431 -27.12 11.72 2.47
C PHE A 431 -28.02 11.60 1.24
N SER A 432 -27.85 12.52 0.29
CA SER A 432 -28.59 12.52 -0.97
C SER A 432 -27.83 11.77 -2.08
N PHE A 433 -27.95 10.44 -2.14
CA PHE A 433 -27.30 9.63 -3.18
C PHE A 433 -28.19 9.42 -4.41
N ALA A 434 -28.15 10.36 -5.34
CA ALA A 434 -28.96 10.32 -6.58
C ALA A 434 -28.75 9.05 -7.43
N LYS A 435 -27.56 8.45 -7.39
CA LYS A 435 -27.22 7.28 -8.24
C LYS A 435 -28.05 6.03 -7.91
N ILE A 436 -28.37 5.79 -6.65
CA ILE A 436 -29.18 4.63 -6.22
C ILE A 436 -30.60 4.76 -6.76
N TRP A 437 -31.22 5.92 -6.56
CA TRP A 437 -32.56 6.22 -7.04
C TRP A 437 -32.68 6.05 -8.56
N ILE A 438 -31.68 6.52 -9.31
CA ILE A 438 -31.63 6.36 -10.77
C ILE A 438 -31.49 4.89 -11.16
N ASN A 439 -30.61 4.14 -10.49
CA ASN A 439 -30.42 2.71 -10.78
C ASN A 439 -31.66 1.89 -10.45
N ALA A 440 -32.31 2.13 -9.31
CA ALA A 440 -33.57 1.49 -8.93
C ALA A 440 -34.68 1.81 -9.95
N ALA A 441 -34.81 3.07 -10.38
CA ALA A 441 -35.75 3.45 -11.42
C ALA A 441 -35.46 2.75 -12.76
N LYS A 442 -34.18 2.66 -13.17
CA LYS A 442 -33.75 1.91 -14.37
C LYS A 442 -34.07 0.41 -14.26
N LEU A 443 -33.96 -0.18 -13.08
CA LEU A 443 -34.39 -1.57 -12.85
C LEU A 443 -35.91 -1.73 -13.06
N HIS A 444 -36.73 -0.84 -12.50
CA HIS A 444 -38.18 -0.89 -12.71
C HIS A 444 -38.58 -0.70 -14.17
N ILE A 445 -37.85 0.14 -14.92
CA ILE A 445 -38.02 0.29 -16.37
C ILE A 445 -37.70 -1.03 -17.09
N ARG A 446 -36.62 -1.73 -16.71
CA ARG A 446 -36.28 -3.05 -17.26
C ARG A 446 -37.33 -4.11 -16.92
N ARG A 447 -37.95 -4.03 -15.74
CA ARG A 447 -39.13 -4.84 -15.33
C ARG A 447 -40.42 -4.44 -16.07
N LYS A 448 -40.39 -3.36 -16.86
CA LYS A 448 -41.54 -2.74 -17.55
C LYS A 448 -42.60 -2.16 -16.61
N ASP A 449 -42.29 -1.97 -15.33
CA ASP A 449 -43.19 -1.34 -14.37
C ASP A 449 -42.92 0.17 -14.29
N LEU A 450 -43.56 0.90 -15.20
CA LEU A 450 -43.47 2.35 -15.28
C LEU A 450 -44.13 3.05 -14.08
N ALA A 451 -45.16 2.45 -13.48
CA ALA A 451 -45.89 3.06 -12.37
C ALA A 451 -45.04 3.10 -11.10
N SER A 452 -44.36 2.00 -10.78
CA SER A 452 -43.44 1.93 -9.65
C SER A 452 -42.19 2.79 -9.88
N ALA A 453 -41.65 2.81 -11.10
CA ALA A 453 -40.54 3.71 -11.46
C ALA A 453 -40.89 5.19 -11.21
N ARG A 454 -42.08 5.62 -11.64
CA ARG A 454 -42.59 6.99 -11.41
C ARG A 454 -42.80 7.30 -9.93
N LYS A 455 -43.38 6.38 -9.16
CA LYS A 455 -43.55 6.54 -7.70
C LYS A 455 -42.22 6.67 -7.00
N LEU A 456 -41.22 5.86 -7.39
CA LEU A 456 -39.89 5.86 -6.80
C LEU A 456 -39.13 7.16 -7.11
N LEU A 457 -39.19 7.64 -8.35
CA LEU A 457 -38.62 8.95 -8.73
C LEU A 457 -39.36 10.13 -8.08
N GLY A 458 -40.68 10.03 -7.91
CA GLY A 458 -41.47 11.02 -7.15
C GLY A 458 -41.08 11.07 -5.66
N ARG A 459 -40.93 9.90 -5.01
CA ARG A 459 -40.42 9.78 -3.64
C ARG A 459 -38.99 10.34 -3.54
N ALA A 460 -38.16 10.07 -4.56
CA ALA A 460 -36.81 10.59 -4.63
C ALA A 460 -36.78 12.12 -4.68
N ILE A 461 -37.65 12.77 -5.46
CA ILE A 461 -37.72 14.24 -5.53
C ILE A 461 -38.15 14.84 -4.20
N GLY A 462 -39.15 14.25 -3.54
CA GLY A 462 -39.64 14.73 -2.24
C GLY A 462 -38.60 14.62 -1.12
N LEU A 463 -37.78 13.56 -1.14
CA LEU A 463 -36.72 13.34 -0.13
C LEU A 463 -35.38 14.00 -0.51
N CYS A 464 -35.10 14.11 -1.81
CA CYS A 464 -33.80 14.47 -2.38
C CYS A 464 -33.98 15.35 -3.63
N GLY A 465 -33.98 16.67 -3.44
CA GLY A 465 -34.11 17.65 -4.53
C GLY A 465 -32.82 17.91 -5.33
N LYS A 466 -32.18 16.88 -5.91
CA LYS A 466 -30.96 17.04 -6.73
C LYS A 466 -31.25 17.17 -8.22
N GLU A 467 -30.55 18.07 -8.90
CA GLU A 467 -30.62 18.30 -10.37
C GLU A 467 -30.54 17.01 -11.19
N LYS A 468 -29.64 16.08 -10.83
CA LYS A 468 -29.47 14.83 -11.58
C LYS A 468 -30.71 13.94 -11.59
N ILE A 469 -31.50 13.94 -10.51
CA ILE A 469 -32.74 13.14 -10.43
C ILE A 469 -33.79 13.76 -11.33
N PHE A 470 -33.93 15.09 -11.30
CA PHE A 470 -34.83 15.80 -12.21
C PHE A 470 -34.44 15.58 -13.67
N SER A 471 -33.17 15.70 -14.03
CA SER A 471 -32.73 15.53 -15.41
C SER A 471 -32.98 14.13 -15.95
N GLU A 472 -32.74 13.09 -15.14
CA GLU A 472 -32.97 11.70 -15.56
C GLU A 472 -34.47 11.37 -15.58
N TYR A 473 -35.27 11.92 -14.65
CA TYR A 473 -36.71 11.69 -14.65
C TYR A 473 -37.38 12.36 -15.86
N ILE A 474 -36.96 13.59 -16.18
CA ILE A 474 -37.44 14.29 -17.37
C ILE A 474 -36.99 13.57 -18.65
N ALA A 475 -35.73 13.11 -18.73
CA ALA A 475 -35.26 12.34 -19.88
C ALA A 475 -36.07 11.03 -20.05
N LEU A 476 -36.48 10.40 -18.95
CA LEU A 476 -37.34 9.23 -18.97
C LEU A 476 -38.73 9.57 -19.52
N GLU A 477 -39.40 10.60 -18.99
CA GLU A 477 -40.75 10.97 -19.45
C GLU A 477 -40.74 11.50 -20.90
N LEU A 478 -39.64 12.14 -21.32
CA LEU A 478 -39.42 12.53 -22.72
C LEU A 478 -39.28 11.30 -23.63
N ALA A 479 -38.56 10.25 -23.19
CA ALA A 479 -38.47 9.00 -23.93
C ALA A 479 -39.81 8.26 -24.02
N LEU A 480 -40.73 8.51 -23.07
CA LEU A 480 -42.09 7.98 -23.08
C LEU A 480 -43.08 8.86 -23.87
N GLY A 481 -42.70 10.09 -24.23
CA GLY A 481 -43.52 11.03 -25.00
C GLY A 481 -44.56 11.82 -24.19
N GLU A 482 -44.52 11.78 -22.87
CA GLU A 482 -45.52 12.42 -21.99
C GLU A 482 -45.15 13.89 -21.69
N VAL A 483 -45.45 14.78 -22.64
CA VAL A 483 -45.05 16.20 -22.57
C VAL A 483 -45.66 16.94 -21.37
N ASP A 484 -46.92 16.68 -21.02
CA ASP A 484 -47.60 17.36 -19.91
C ASP A 484 -47.00 16.99 -18.55
N ARG A 485 -46.53 15.75 -18.41
CA ARG A 485 -45.76 15.33 -17.23
C ARG A 485 -44.43 16.05 -17.18
N CYS A 486 -43.70 16.12 -18.29
CA CYS A 486 -42.44 16.88 -18.38
C CYS A 486 -42.63 18.34 -17.94
N ARG A 487 -43.73 18.99 -18.35
CA ARG A 487 -44.10 20.35 -17.90
C ARG A 487 -44.26 20.44 -16.39
N SER A 488 -45.04 19.52 -15.80
CA SER A 488 -45.23 19.48 -14.35
C SER A 488 -43.92 19.25 -13.59
N LEU A 489 -43.00 18.45 -14.17
CA LEU A 489 -41.70 18.16 -13.60
C LEU A 489 -40.75 19.34 -13.69
N TYR A 490 -40.69 20.03 -14.83
CA TYR A 490 -39.93 21.26 -14.98
C TYR A 490 -40.47 22.35 -14.04
N ALA A 491 -41.79 22.51 -13.92
CA ALA A 491 -42.37 23.46 -12.97
C ALA A 491 -42.00 23.14 -11.52
N ASN A 492 -42.03 21.85 -11.13
CA ASN A 492 -41.58 21.43 -9.80
C ASN A 492 -40.06 21.57 -9.63
N TYR A 493 -39.29 21.37 -10.69
CA TYR A 493 -37.84 21.55 -10.69
C TYR A 493 -37.45 23.01 -10.47
N LEU A 494 -38.16 23.93 -11.12
CA LEU A 494 -37.98 25.37 -10.97
C LEU A 494 -38.44 25.87 -9.60
N LYS A 495 -39.50 25.29 -9.02
CA LYS A 495 -39.89 25.56 -7.61
C LYS A 495 -38.81 25.13 -6.63
N ALA A 496 -38.19 23.97 -6.87
CA ALA A 496 -37.14 23.45 -6.01
C ALA A 496 -35.82 24.24 -6.14
N MET A 497 -35.45 24.64 -7.37
CA MET A 497 -34.17 25.31 -7.66
C MET A 497 -34.37 26.50 -8.62
N PRO A 498 -34.84 27.67 -8.12
CA PRO A 498 -35.06 28.86 -8.96
C PRO A 498 -33.77 29.43 -9.57
N HIS A 499 -32.62 29.22 -8.93
CA HIS A 499 -31.32 29.78 -9.31
C HIS A 499 -30.62 29.04 -10.47
N ASN A 500 -31.14 27.89 -10.94
CA ASN A 500 -30.43 27.09 -11.94
C ASN A 500 -30.79 27.50 -13.38
N CYS A 501 -29.89 28.24 -14.04
CA CYS A 501 -30.02 28.69 -15.42
C CYS A 501 -30.18 27.54 -16.43
N ARG A 502 -29.54 26.39 -16.16
CA ARG A 502 -29.61 25.22 -17.06
C ARG A 502 -30.98 24.57 -17.06
N ALA A 503 -31.72 24.68 -15.95
CA ALA A 503 -33.08 24.18 -15.84
C ALA A 503 -34.03 24.97 -16.76
N TRP A 504 -33.92 26.30 -16.73
CA TRP A 504 -34.70 27.22 -17.56
C TRP A 504 -34.44 27.00 -19.05
N SER A 505 -33.17 26.90 -19.46
CA SER A 505 -32.81 26.60 -20.86
C SER A 505 -33.41 25.28 -21.32
N LYS A 506 -33.24 24.19 -20.54
CA LYS A 506 -33.78 22.88 -20.92
C LYS A 506 -35.31 22.83 -20.97
N TYR A 507 -35.97 23.65 -20.15
CA TYR A 507 -37.43 23.75 -20.20
C TYR A 507 -37.89 24.48 -21.46
N ALA A 508 -37.20 25.55 -21.84
CA ALA A 508 -37.44 26.25 -23.09
C ALA A 508 -37.13 25.38 -24.31
N ASP A 509 -36.03 24.62 -24.29
CA ASP A 509 -35.68 23.68 -25.35
C ASP A 509 -36.77 22.60 -25.54
N LEU A 510 -37.39 22.16 -24.44
CA LEU A 510 -38.53 21.23 -24.51
C LEU A 510 -39.72 21.89 -25.23
N GLU A 511 -40.16 23.07 -24.82
CA GLU A 511 -41.32 23.71 -25.48
C GLU A 511 -41.01 24.09 -26.93
N LYS A 512 -39.76 24.43 -27.26
CA LYS A 512 -39.29 24.59 -28.64
C LYS A 512 -39.47 23.29 -29.44
N SER A 513 -39.09 22.15 -28.87
CA SER A 513 -39.28 20.83 -29.52
C SER A 513 -40.75 20.45 -29.71
N VAL A 514 -41.65 21.00 -28.89
CA VAL A 514 -43.10 20.80 -28.98
C VAL A 514 -43.75 21.78 -29.96
N GLY A 515 -43.07 22.90 -30.29
CA GLY A 515 -43.54 23.94 -31.20
C GLY A 515 -44.40 25.02 -30.54
N GLU A 516 -44.43 25.08 -29.21
CA GLU A 516 -45.23 26.05 -28.44
C GLU A 516 -44.41 27.31 -28.15
N THR A 517 -44.29 28.18 -29.16
CA THR A 517 -43.43 29.38 -29.13
C THR A 517 -43.86 30.38 -28.06
N GLU A 518 -45.16 30.62 -27.87
CA GLU A 518 -45.68 31.55 -26.87
C GLU A 518 -45.35 31.12 -25.43
N ARG A 519 -45.42 29.81 -25.14
CA ARG A 519 -45.02 29.28 -23.83
C ARG A 519 -43.52 29.38 -23.62
N CYS A 520 -42.72 29.10 -24.66
CA CYS A 520 -41.27 29.27 -24.61
C CYS A 520 -40.89 30.73 -24.23
N ARG A 521 -41.53 31.71 -24.86
CA ARG A 521 -41.37 33.14 -24.52
C ARG A 521 -41.75 33.45 -23.09
N ALA A 522 -42.91 32.96 -22.65
CA ALA A 522 -43.36 33.15 -21.28
C ALA A 522 -42.37 32.57 -20.26
N ILE A 523 -41.75 31.42 -20.56
CA ILE A 523 -40.73 30.80 -19.71
C ILE A 523 -39.47 31.68 -19.63
N TYR A 524 -39.00 32.20 -20.77
CA TYR A 524 -37.84 33.08 -20.80
C TYR A 524 -38.11 34.42 -20.09
N GLU A 525 -39.28 35.03 -20.26
CA GLU A 525 -39.66 36.25 -19.52
C GLU A 525 -39.79 35.99 -18.02
N LEU A 526 -40.36 34.85 -17.61
CA LEU A 526 -40.38 34.45 -16.20
C LEU A 526 -38.98 34.27 -15.63
N ALA A 527 -38.06 33.72 -16.41
CA ALA A 527 -36.68 33.53 -16.01
C ALA A 527 -35.93 34.87 -15.89
N VAL A 528 -36.18 35.84 -16.78
CA VAL A 528 -35.61 37.20 -16.75
C VAL A 528 -36.20 38.06 -15.62
N ALA A 529 -37.46 37.83 -15.24
CA ALA A 529 -38.12 38.53 -14.15
C ALA A 529 -37.63 38.12 -12.75
N GLN A 530 -36.96 36.97 -12.62
CA GLN A 530 -36.46 36.49 -11.34
C GLN A 530 -35.18 37.22 -10.90
N SER A 531 -35.24 37.88 -9.75
CA SER A 531 -34.10 38.61 -9.15
C SER A 531 -32.94 37.70 -8.73
N ALA A 532 -33.17 36.40 -8.55
CA ALA A 532 -32.13 35.43 -8.22
C ALA A 532 -31.20 35.09 -9.41
N LEU A 533 -31.59 35.48 -10.63
CA LEU A 533 -30.91 35.21 -11.90
C LEU A 533 -30.52 36.53 -12.58
N ASP A 534 -30.06 37.52 -11.82
CA ASP A 534 -29.82 38.84 -12.41
C ASP A 534 -28.72 38.83 -13.48
N MET A 535 -27.79 37.83 -13.47
CA MET A 535 -26.74 37.71 -14.50
C MET A 535 -26.31 36.27 -14.86
N PRO A 536 -27.11 35.52 -15.65
CA PRO A 536 -26.60 34.47 -16.53
C PRO A 536 -26.63 34.95 -17.97
N GLU A 537 -25.46 35.33 -18.50
CA GLU A 537 -25.24 35.61 -19.93
C GLU A 537 -25.81 34.50 -20.82
N MET A 538 -25.78 33.26 -20.33
CA MET A 538 -26.30 32.07 -20.99
C MET A 538 -27.81 32.13 -21.26
N LEU A 539 -28.62 32.64 -20.32
CA LEU A 539 -30.07 32.66 -20.48
C LEU A 539 -30.49 33.72 -21.50
N TRP A 540 -29.87 34.90 -21.43
CA TRP A 540 -30.08 35.99 -22.39
C TRP A 540 -29.67 35.58 -23.80
N LYS A 541 -28.50 34.94 -23.93
CA LYS A 541 -28.06 34.40 -25.21
C LYS A 541 -29.06 33.38 -25.77
N ASN A 542 -29.47 32.40 -24.97
CA ASN A 542 -30.41 31.37 -25.43
C ASN A 542 -31.78 31.95 -25.80
N TYR A 543 -32.24 33.00 -25.10
CA TYR A 543 -33.48 33.67 -25.44
C TYR A 543 -33.38 34.46 -26.75
N ILE A 544 -32.27 35.16 -26.95
CA ILE A 544 -32.00 35.89 -28.20
C ILE A 544 -31.84 34.93 -29.37
N ASP A 545 -31.05 33.86 -29.22
CA ASP A 545 -30.86 32.82 -30.23
C ASP A 545 -32.22 32.16 -30.59
N PHE A 546 -33.12 31.98 -29.61
CA PHE A 546 -34.47 31.48 -29.86
C PHE A 546 -35.30 32.43 -30.74
N GLU A 547 -35.34 33.73 -30.46
CA GLU A 547 -36.10 34.68 -31.28
C GLU A 547 -35.48 34.87 -32.69
N ILE A 548 -34.16 34.71 -32.81
CA ILE A 548 -33.47 34.69 -34.11
C ILE A 548 -33.89 33.47 -34.94
N ASP A 549 -33.95 32.29 -34.32
CA ASP A 549 -34.35 31.05 -34.98
C ASP A 549 -35.82 31.08 -35.45
N GLU A 550 -36.71 31.70 -34.68
CA GLU A 550 -38.13 31.88 -35.06
C GLU A 550 -38.34 33.04 -36.07
N GLY A 551 -37.31 33.82 -36.36
CA GLY A 551 -37.36 34.92 -37.34
C GLY A 551 -38.00 36.22 -36.83
N GLU A 552 -38.28 36.35 -35.53
CA GLU A 552 -38.86 37.56 -34.93
C GLU A 552 -37.78 38.59 -34.57
N GLY A 553 -37.18 39.18 -35.61
CA GLY A 553 -36.07 40.13 -35.44
C GLY A 553 -36.41 41.37 -34.60
N ASP A 554 -37.65 41.82 -34.60
CA ASP A 554 -38.10 43.00 -33.84
C ASP A 554 -38.06 42.75 -32.33
N ASN A 555 -38.46 41.56 -31.90
CA ASN A 555 -38.42 41.15 -30.52
C ASN A 555 -36.97 40.94 -30.07
N ALA A 556 -36.13 40.30 -30.89
CA ALA A 556 -34.70 40.18 -30.63
C ALA A 556 -34.01 41.55 -30.43
N ARG A 557 -34.36 42.58 -31.22
CA ARG A 557 -33.87 43.97 -31.02
C ARG A 557 -34.28 44.53 -29.66
N SER A 558 -35.55 44.35 -29.27
CA SER A 558 -36.03 44.81 -27.96
C SER A 558 -35.29 44.12 -26.80
N LEU A 559 -34.91 42.84 -26.97
CA LEU A 559 -34.14 42.08 -26.00
C LEU A 559 -32.70 42.57 -25.92
N TYR A 560 -32.05 42.82 -27.05
CA TYR A 560 -30.72 43.43 -27.09
C TYR A 560 -30.73 44.81 -26.42
N GLU A 561 -31.73 45.66 -26.68
CA GLU A 561 -31.85 46.97 -26.03
C GLU A 561 -32.09 46.86 -24.52
N ARG A 562 -32.90 45.89 -24.06
CA ARG A 562 -33.08 45.59 -22.62
C ARG A 562 -31.77 45.10 -21.99
N LEU A 563 -31.03 44.24 -22.69
CA LEU A 563 -29.74 43.72 -22.23
C LEU A 563 -28.67 44.81 -22.18
N LEU A 564 -28.67 45.74 -23.14
CA LEU A 564 -27.75 46.88 -23.19
C LEU A 564 -28.02 47.91 -22.10
N LYS A 565 -29.30 48.10 -21.72
CA LYS A 565 -29.68 48.93 -20.56
C LYS A 565 -29.19 48.34 -19.24
N LYS A 566 -29.11 47.00 -19.14
CA LYS A 566 -28.58 46.31 -17.96
C LYS A 566 -27.05 46.19 -17.99
N THR A 567 -26.46 45.98 -19.17
CA THR A 567 -25.03 45.69 -19.33
C THR A 567 -24.45 46.44 -20.54
N GLY A 568 -23.42 47.26 -20.33
CA GLY A 568 -22.71 47.97 -21.40
C GLY A 568 -21.56 47.17 -22.04
N HIS A 569 -21.52 45.86 -21.89
CA HIS A 569 -20.35 45.06 -22.23
C HIS A 569 -20.16 44.89 -23.75
N VAL A 570 -18.91 45.00 -24.25
CA VAL A 570 -18.55 44.94 -25.68
C VAL A 570 -19.12 43.74 -26.41
N LYS A 571 -19.08 42.56 -25.78
CA LYS A 571 -19.54 41.32 -26.43
C LYS A 571 -21.02 41.39 -26.83
N VAL A 572 -21.85 42.07 -26.04
CA VAL A 572 -23.28 42.26 -26.35
C VAL A 572 -23.44 43.16 -27.57
N TRP A 573 -22.66 44.24 -27.64
CA TRP A 573 -22.62 45.12 -28.81
C TRP A 573 -22.14 44.40 -30.08
N ILE A 574 -21.11 43.56 -29.97
CA ILE A 574 -20.62 42.75 -31.10
C ILE A 574 -21.72 41.78 -31.55
N SER A 575 -22.38 41.05 -30.63
CA SER A 575 -23.47 40.15 -30.98
C SER A 575 -24.68 40.88 -31.58
N TYR A 576 -25.00 42.07 -31.08
CA TYR A 576 -26.11 42.87 -31.59
C TYR A 576 -25.85 43.34 -33.03
N SER A 577 -24.63 43.82 -33.31
CA SER A 577 -24.23 44.21 -34.67
C SER A 577 -24.14 43.03 -35.62
N GLN A 578 -23.67 41.86 -35.15
CA GLN A 578 -23.68 40.63 -35.95
C GLN A 578 -25.11 40.14 -36.25
N PHE A 579 -26.04 40.32 -35.32
CA PHE A 579 -27.46 40.02 -35.52
C PHE A 579 -28.10 40.95 -36.55
N GLU A 580 -27.89 42.26 -36.50
CA GLU A 580 -28.45 43.18 -37.51
C GLU A 580 -27.96 42.89 -38.93
N ALA A 581 -26.81 42.20 -39.04
CA ALA A 581 -26.23 41.77 -40.31
C ALA A 581 -26.75 40.43 -40.85
N THR A 582 -27.54 39.66 -40.09
CA THR A 582 -28.19 38.45 -40.60
C THR A 582 -29.44 38.80 -41.41
N GLU A 583 -29.97 37.83 -42.18
CA GLU A 583 -31.15 38.03 -43.05
C GLU A 583 -32.44 38.38 -42.28
N VAL A 584 -32.46 38.10 -40.96
CA VAL A 584 -33.54 38.45 -40.03
C VAL A 584 -33.44 39.91 -39.55
N GLY A 585 -32.26 40.52 -39.69
CA GLY A 585 -31.98 41.91 -39.33
C GLY A 585 -32.33 42.92 -40.41
N LYS A 586 -32.23 44.22 -40.09
CA LYS A 586 -32.54 45.32 -41.03
C LYS A 586 -31.49 45.53 -42.12
N GLY A 587 -30.38 44.79 -42.08
CA GLY A 587 -29.33 44.78 -43.10
C GLY A 587 -28.01 45.44 -42.65
N ILE A 588 -27.04 45.48 -43.58
CA ILE A 588 -25.64 45.85 -43.33
C ILE A 588 -25.50 47.28 -42.77
N ASP A 589 -26.35 48.21 -43.20
CA ASP A 589 -26.28 49.60 -42.74
C ASP A 589 -26.74 49.76 -41.28
N ALA A 590 -27.73 48.98 -40.84
CA ALA A 590 -28.14 48.95 -39.44
C ALA A 590 -27.03 48.41 -38.54
N ALA A 591 -26.32 47.36 -38.98
CA ALA A 591 -25.16 46.81 -38.28
C ALA A 591 -24.01 47.83 -38.15
N ARG A 592 -23.78 48.65 -39.19
CA ARG A 592 -22.80 49.74 -39.13
C ARG A 592 -23.18 50.80 -38.10
N ASP A 593 -24.45 51.13 -38.01
CA ASP A 593 -24.93 52.13 -37.05
C ASP A 593 -24.93 51.61 -35.61
N THR A 594 -25.11 50.31 -35.38
CA THR A 594 -24.90 49.72 -34.05
C THR A 594 -23.41 49.70 -33.67
N PHE A 595 -22.49 49.40 -34.60
CA PHE A 595 -21.05 49.50 -34.35
C PHE A 595 -20.60 50.93 -34.03
N LYS A 596 -21.14 51.95 -34.73
CA LYS A 596 -20.88 53.36 -34.40
C LYS A 596 -21.41 53.73 -33.01
N ARG A 597 -22.66 53.37 -32.70
CA ARG A 597 -23.26 53.62 -31.38
C ARG A 597 -22.46 52.97 -30.25
N ALA A 598 -22.02 51.73 -30.46
CA ALA A 598 -21.15 51.04 -29.52
C ALA A 598 -19.81 51.78 -29.37
N HIS A 599 -19.18 52.18 -30.48
CA HIS A 599 -17.90 52.89 -30.46
C HIS A 599 -17.99 54.22 -29.69
N ASP A 600 -19.06 54.99 -29.89
CA ASP A 600 -19.26 56.27 -29.21
C ASP A 600 -19.51 56.05 -27.70
N GLN A 601 -20.32 55.05 -27.32
CA GLN A 601 -20.53 54.72 -25.90
C GLN A 601 -19.22 54.26 -25.22
N MET A 602 -18.39 53.47 -25.89
CA MET A 602 -17.10 53.03 -25.33
C MET A 602 -16.07 54.15 -25.28
N LYS A 603 -16.16 55.12 -26.21
CA LYS A 603 -15.38 56.36 -26.18
C LYS A 603 -15.77 57.22 -24.98
N ASP A 604 -17.05 57.42 -24.75
CA ASP A 604 -17.58 58.20 -23.62
C ASP A 604 -17.27 57.54 -22.28
N ALA A 605 -17.28 56.21 -22.22
CA ALA A 605 -16.91 55.44 -21.02
C ALA A 605 -15.40 55.31 -20.78
N GLY A 606 -14.55 55.77 -21.72
CA GLY A 606 -13.09 55.71 -21.60
C GLY A 606 -12.47 54.30 -21.63
N MET A 607 -13.24 53.29 -22.03
CA MET A 607 -12.82 51.88 -22.01
C MET A 607 -12.01 51.53 -23.27
N LYS A 608 -10.71 51.84 -23.24
CA LYS A 608 -9.82 51.74 -24.42
C LYS A 608 -9.62 50.32 -24.95
N GLU A 609 -9.40 49.33 -24.08
CA GLU A 609 -9.14 47.93 -24.50
C GLU A 609 -10.37 47.31 -25.16
N GLU A 610 -11.52 47.53 -24.54
CA GLU A 610 -12.84 47.14 -25.00
C GLU A 610 -13.20 47.78 -26.35
N ARG A 611 -12.82 49.04 -26.55
CA ARG A 611 -12.94 49.73 -27.84
C ARG A 611 -12.05 49.13 -28.92
N VAL A 612 -10.85 48.64 -28.60
CA VAL A 612 -9.99 47.93 -29.57
C VAL A 612 -10.67 46.65 -30.04
N LEU A 613 -11.20 45.86 -29.10
CA LEU A 613 -11.91 44.62 -29.42
C LEU A 613 -13.12 44.85 -30.33
N LEU A 614 -13.87 45.93 -30.07
CA LEU A 614 -14.99 46.33 -30.92
C LEU A 614 -14.53 46.72 -32.34
N LEU A 615 -13.44 47.50 -32.47
CA LEU A 615 -12.91 47.91 -33.77
C LEU A 615 -12.32 46.74 -34.56
N ASP A 616 -11.64 45.80 -33.89
CA ASP A 616 -11.16 44.58 -34.53
C ASP A 616 -12.35 43.73 -35.02
N ALA A 617 -13.42 43.62 -34.24
CA ALA A 617 -14.64 42.94 -34.67
C ALA A 617 -15.34 43.66 -35.84
N TRP A 618 -15.41 44.99 -35.83
CA TRP A 618 -15.95 45.79 -36.93
C TRP A 618 -15.09 45.65 -38.20
N ARG A 619 -13.77 45.58 -38.05
CA ARG A 619 -12.85 45.33 -39.16
C ARG A 619 -13.09 43.95 -39.79
N VAL A 620 -13.22 42.91 -38.97
CA VAL A 620 -13.55 41.57 -39.44
C VAL A 620 -14.90 41.57 -40.16
N PHE A 621 -15.89 42.28 -39.62
CA PHE A 621 -17.19 42.43 -40.25
C PHE A 621 -17.10 43.07 -41.65
N GLU A 622 -16.47 44.24 -41.79
CA GLU A 622 -16.34 44.93 -43.09
C GLU A 622 -15.48 44.14 -44.09
N LYS A 623 -14.51 43.32 -43.63
CA LYS A 623 -13.79 42.38 -44.51
C LYS A 623 -14.69 41.30 -45.09
N THR A 624 -15.68 40.84 -44.33
CA THR A 624 -16.56 39.73 -44.72
C THR A 624 -17.78 40.17 -45.53
N LYS A 625 -18.31 41.37 -45.26
CA LYS A 625 -19.61 41.84 -45.79
C LYS A 625 -19.57 43.25 -46.39
N GLY A 626 -18.45 43.97 -46.27
CA GLY A 626 -18.36 45.40 -46.55
C GLY A 626 -17.64 45.77 -47.85
N ASP A 627 -17.57 47.08 -48.09
CA ASP A 627 -16.88 47.70 -49.23
C ASP A 627 -15.45 48.14 -48.85
N ALA A 628 -14.55 48.19 -49.83
CA ALA A 628 -13.16 48.61 -49.64
C ALA A 628 -13.03 50.02 -49.00
N GLN A 629 -13.97 50.92 -49.28
CA GLN A 629 -14.00 52.26 -48.70
C GLN A 629 -14.37 52.25 -47.21
N SER A 630 -15.30 51.37 -46.81
CA SER A 630 -15.73 51.22 -45.42
C SER A 630 -14.65 50.55 -44.59
N LEU A 631 -13.95 49.57 -45.15
CA LEU A 631 -12.79 48.94 -44.52
C LEU A 631 -11.65 49.93 -44.27
N ALA A 632 -11.36 50.81 -45.25
CA ALA A 632 -10.35 51.84 -45.10
C ALA A 632 -10.69 52.85 -43.97
N LYS A 633 -11.99 53.17 -43.78
CA LYS A 633 -12.45 54.02 -42.68
C LYS A 633 -12.25 53.37 -41.31
N VAL A 634 -12.55 52.06 -41.18
CA VAL A 634 -12.32 51.33 -39.93
C VAL A 634 -10.83 51.14 -39.64
N ASP A 635 -10.02 50.84 -40.67
CA ASP A 635 -8.57 50.73 -40.54
C ASP A 635 -7.94 52.06 -40.08
N ALA A 636 -8.49 53.21 -40.49
CA ALA A 636 -8.05 54.53 -40.01
C ALA A 636 -8.40 54.79 -38.53
N MET A 637 -9.41 54.11 -37.97
CA MET A 637 -9.82 54.27 -36.57
C MET A 637 -9.02 53.37 -35.61
N LEU A 638 -8.23 52.43 -36.11
CA LEU A 638 -7.47 51.49 -35.28
C LEU A 638 -6.40 52.19 -34.42
N PRO A 639 -6.26 51.79 -33.15
CA PRO A 639 -5.31 52.41 -32.24
C PRO A 639 -3.87 51.97 -32.53
N ARG A 640 -2.93 52.86 -32.25
CA ARG A 640 -1.51 52.54 -32.17
C ARG A 640 -1.18 52.03 -30.77
N ARG A 641 -0.57 50.85 -30.69
CA ARG A 641 -0.14 50.21 -29.44
C ARG A 641 1.20 50.79 -29.01
N VAL A 642 1.22 51.56 -27.93
CA VAL A 642 2.43 52.20 -27.39
C VAL A 642 2.84 51.49 -26.09
N LYS A 643 4.13 51.17 -25.96
CA LYS A 643 4.69 50.62 -24.72
C LYS A 643 4.86 51.74 -23.71
N ARG A 644 4.26 51.62 -22.53
CA ARG A 644 4.46 52.53 -21.40
C ARG A 644 4.89 51.73 -20.17
N LYS A 645 5.64 52.38 -19.28
CA LYS A 645 6.09 51.79 -18.02
C LYS A 645 5.29 52.43 -16.89
N ARG A 646 4.58 51.64 -16.10
CA ARG A 646 3.91 52.10 -14.87
C ARG A 646 4.62 51.54 -13.65
N MET A 647 4.64 52.31 -12.56
CA MET A 647 5.16 51.86 -11.29
C MET A 647 4.13 50.93 -10.63
N ARG A 648 4.50 49.69 -10.32
CA ARG A 648 3.63 48.75 -9.60
C ARG A 648 3.76 48.99 -8.09
N THR A 649 2.63 49.21 -7.44
CA THR A 649 2.51 49.29 -5.98
C THR A 649 1.73 48.08 -5.47
N ASP A 650 2.12 47.54 -4.31
CA ASP A 650 1.33 46.51 -3.62
C ASP A 650 0.08 47.08 -2.95
N GLU A 651 -0.83 46.22 -2.47
CA GLU A 651 -2.02 46.60 -1.67
C GLU A 651 -1.68 47.40 -0.38
N SER A 652 -0.40 47.47 0.01
CA SER A 652 0.12 48.28 1.12
C SER A 652 0.98 49.48 0.69
N GLY A 653 0.97 49.83 -0.61
CA GLY A 653 1.62 51.05 -1.13
C GLY A 653 3.15 51.01 -1.27
N ALA A 654 3.80 49.85 -1.10
CA ALA A 654 5.23 49.69 -1.33
C ALA A 654 5.56 49.48 -2.82
N GLU A 655 6.63 50.12 -3.30
CA GLU A 655 7.03 50.18 -4.72
C GLU A 655 7.76 48.90 -5.15
N LEU A 656 7.17 48.12 -6.08
CA LEU A 656 7.68 46.82 -6.55
C LEU A 656 8.29 46.85 -7.95
N GLY A 657 8.60 48.04 -8.46
CA GLY A 657 9.29 48.25 -9.73
C GLY A 657 8.36 48.54 -10.92
N TRP A 658 8.99 48.70 -12.09
CA TRP A 658 8.34 49.13 -13.32
C TRP A 658 7.70 47.96 -14.08
N GLU A 659 6.38 47.99 -14.27
CA GLU A 659 5.65 47.07 -15.15
C GLU A 659 5.48 47.70 -16.53
N GLU A 660 5.91 47.00 -17.58
CA GLU A 660 5.63 47.38 -18.97
C GLU A 660 4.19 47.02 -19.31
N TYR A 661 3.34 48.02 -19.57
CA TYR A 661 1.97 47.82 -20.05
C TYR A 661 1.77 48.49 -21.41
N PHE A 662 0.81 47.99 -22.18
CA PHE A 662 0.47 48.55 -23.48
C PHE A 662 -0.67 49.54 -23.31
N ASP A 663 -0.46 50.80 -23.72
CA ASP A 663 -1.49 51.82 -23.80
C ASP A 663 -1.90 51.99 -25.27
N TYR A 664 -3.21 52.07 -25.52
CA TYR A 664 -3.76 52.18 -26.85
C TYR A 664 -4.11 53.65 -27.14
N HIS A 665 -3.51 54.22 -28.19
CA HIS A 665 -3.80 55.58 -28.65
C HIS A 665 -4.65 55.53 -29.92
N PHE A 666 -5.88 56.04 -29.85
CA PHE A 666 -6.77 56.17 -30.99
C PHE A 666 -6.47 57.47 -31.76
N PRO A 667 -6.27 57.42 -33.09
CA PRO A 667 -6.00 58.62 -33.90
C PRO A 667 -7.04 59.74 -33.75
N ASN A 668 -8.31 59.38 -33.54
CA ASN A 668 -9.42 60.35 -33.41
C ASN A 668 -9.56 60.97 -32.01
N ASP A 669 -8.76 60.56 -31.02
CA ASP A 669 -8.76 61.15 -29.67
C ASP A 669 -7.60 62.16 -29.49
N GLU A 670 -6.75 62.35 -30.53
CA GLU A 670 -5.63 63.31 -30.51
C GLU A 670 -6.08 64.78 -30.42
N ASP A 671 -7.33 65.10 -30.70
CA ASP A 671 -7.85 66.48 -30.65
C ASP A 671 -7.91 67.08 -29.24
N ALA A 672 -7.89 66.26 -28.18
CA ALA A 672 -7.85 66.76 -26.80
C ALA A 672 -6.43 67.16 -26.32
N ASN A 673 -5.37 66.58 -26.92
CA ASN A 673 -3.97 66.82 -26.52
C ASN A 673 -3.12 67.54 -27.61
N GLY A 674 -3.67 67.73 -28.82
CA GLY A 674 -3.00 68.40 -29.94
C GLY A 674 -2.63 69.87 -29.70
N GLY A 675 -3.20 70.52 -28.67
CA GLY A 675 -2.82 71.87 -28.25
C GLY A 675 -1.37 71.98 -27.76
N ASN A 676 -0.87 70.96 -27.07
CA ASN A 676 0.47 70.99 -26.48
C ASN A 676 1.57 70.61 -27.49
N LEU A 677 1.28 69.76 -28.48
CA LEU A 677 2.25 69.40 -29.52
C LEU A 677 2.53 70.55 -30.50
N LYS A 678 1.53 71.35 -30.87
CA LYS A 678 1.74 72.52 -31.75
C LYS A 678 2.59 73.61 -31.09
N ILE A 679 2.43 73.81 -29.77
CA ILE A 679 3.26 74.75 -29.01
C ILE A 679 4.71 74.27 -28.96
N LEU A 680 4.93 72.96 -28.81
CA LEU A 680 6.26 72.37 -28.75
C LEU A 680 6.96 72.35 -30.12
N GLU A 681 6.22 72.13 -31.22
CA GLU A 681 6.71 72.32 -32.59
C GLU A 681 7.08 73.79 -32.88
N MET A 682 6.27 74.74 -32.42
CA MET A 682 6.58 76.18 -32.57
C MET A 682 7.79 76.58 -31.72
N ALA A 683 7.95 76.02 -30.51
CA ALA A 683 9.13 76.24 -29.67
C ALA A 683 10.40 75.63 -30.28
N ALA A 684 10.30 74.46 -30.92
CA ALA A 684 11.43 73.85 -31.64
C ALA A 684 11.83 74.67 -32.87
N LYS A 685 10.86 75.18 -33.64
CA LYS A 685 11.11 76.10 -34.76
C LYS A 685 11.69 77.43 -34.29
N TRP A 686 11.23 77.97 -33.16
CA TRP A 686 11.81 79.18 -32.56
C TRP A 686 13.27 78.94 -32.12
N LYS A 687 13.56 77.81 -31.48
CA LYS A 687 14.93 77.45 -31.08
C LYS A 687 15.86 77.24 -32.29
N GLN A 688 15.37 76.63 -33.37
CA GLN A 688 16.12 76.52 -34.63
C GLN A 688 16.36 77.87 -35.28
N ALA A 689 15.37 78.76 -35.25
CA ALA A 689 15.53 80.13 -35.74
C ALA A 689 16.55 80.91 -34.90
N GLN A 690 16.57 80.69 -33.58
CA GLN A 690 17.51 81.34 -32.68
C GLN A 690 18.94 80.82 -32.82
N GLN A 691 19.12 79.51 -33.03
CA GLN A 691 20.43 78.94 -33.37
C GLN A 691 20.95 79.42 -34.73
N ALA A 692 20.08 79.58 -35.73
CA ALA A 692 20.46 80.17 -37.01
C ALA A 692 20.79 81.67 -36.90
N GLN A 693 20.30 82.36 -35.87
CA GLN A 693 20.56 83.76 -35.60
C GLN A 693 21.86 83.95 -34.81
N ASP A 694 22.16 83.08 -33.83
CA ASP A 694 23.43 83.04 -33.09
C ASP A 694 24.62 82.64 -33.99
N ASP A 695 24.42 81.73 -34.96
CA ASP A 695 25.44 81.41 -35.97
C ASP A 695 25.70 82.57 -36.96
N SER A 696 24.78 83.55 -37.06
CA SER A 696 24.94 84.75 -37.91
C SER A 696 25.54 85.96 -37.18
N SER A 697 25.54 85.96 -35.84
CA SER A 697 26.14 87.03 -35.02
C SER A 697 27.59 86.73 -34.57
N SER A 698 28.16 85.60 -34.99
CA SER A 698 29.55 85.21 -34.70
C SER A 698 30.53 85.58 -35.83
N SER A 699 30.08 86.19 -36.94
CA SER A 699 30.93 86.46 -38.11
C SER A 699 31.35 87.92 -38.32
N ASP A 700 30.81 88.89 -37.57
CA ASP A 700 30.87 90.31 -37.97
C ASP A 700 31.48 91.29 -36.92
N ASP A 701 32.22 90.81 -35.91
CA ASP A 701 32.95 91.67 -34.95
C ASP A 701 34.46 91.31 -34.87
N ASP A 702 35.19 91.59 -35.94
CA ASP A 702 36.66 91.74 -35.93
C ASP A 702 37.08 92.71 -37.05
N ASP A 703 36.71 94.00 -36.91
CA ASP A 703 37.24 95.10 -37.72
C ASP A 703 38.39 95.79 -36.96
N SER A 704 39.58 95.75 -37.58
CA SER A 704 40.66 96.76 -37.58
C SER A 704 41.05 97.52 -36.30
N ASP A 705 42.32 97.41 -35.89
CA ASP A 705 43.16 98.55 -35.45
C ASP A 705 44.65 98.14 -35.39
N ASP A 706 45.48 98.71 -36.28
CA ASP A 706 46.73 99.45 -35.98
C ASP A 706 47.62 99.67 -37.22
N GLU A 707 48.34 100.79 -37.17
CA GLU A 707 49.28 101.40 -38.13
C GLU A 707 50.35 100.49 -38.76
#